data_AF-A0A955Z490-F1
#
_entry.id   AF-A0A955Z490-F1
#
_cell.length_a   1.000
_cell.length_b   1.000
_cell.length_c   1.000
_cell.angle_alpha   90.00
_cell.angle_beta   90.00
_cell.angle_gamma   90.00
#
_symmetry.space_group_name_H-M   'P 1'
#
loop_
_entity.id
_entity.type
_entity.pdbx_description
1 polymer ?
#
loop_
_entity_poly.entity_id
_entity_poly.type
_entity_poly.pdbx_seq_one_letter_code
_entity_poly.pdbx_strand_id
1 'polypeptide(L)'
;MVVCDHAEQCGGCPIIGLPYGEQLALKRGRVVQSAARYAGLELVYTEPVCPADPVVGYRTRAKLIVAPGGRLGLFAKGGGHMVVDIPRCQVLSPPLARVAASLREHVRRDEASRGPLAPFEANGHGVLRAVDLREVRDDGGARVLLTLVVHRARADRAALTLAAQRLATDNEEILGVALNYHDGDSPQILGSETVVVYGETTAPDRVGHSTHLATYGSFVQAHRGQTERVHSMLADILGLERVASASESELRRAYPAGKARVLDLYGGSGAISLALASCGASMHLIESFEPAARQAAHAAERQALDVKADAADAATALKRLIAAGAEFDAAVVNPPRRGMSSTARELVARLGMPTVVYVSCDPDTLARDIDHFGRLGYGVTTLRPLDMIPLTDEVETVAVLRKVGVPTPRVIYEDDEILVVEKGPHEPTTPQGEYESSLLHRARKLPQAKDAVPVHRIDIGTSGLVMLSKKAEYVSRWQGTLTAATTRKIYLAGARGVTPTKGAITRDLREGGKALAARTRYRRLAVASGHSVLRVIPEQGRTHQIRRHLAAIGHPILGDERYGHPATNRFFEEKNALDRTFLHCVRIEFDHPKTGQRLIVEAPLPGDLRAVLERTSGPGTLRFLDHKQALGHSGVSSLPPAPDSRHDRGSALDIDSSTQSIRIENVADEDDLGG
;
A
#
# COMPACT_ATOMS: atom_id res chain seq x y z
N MET A 1 -22.97 -19.59 -15.28
CA MET A 1 -21.64 -19.80 -14.69
C MET A 1 -20.64 -19.92 -15.83
N VAL A 2 -19.42 -19.41 -15.67
CA VAL A 2 -18.36 -19.57 -16.68
C VAL A 2 -17.69 -20.92 -16.47
N VAL A 3 -17.62 -21.76 -17.51
CA VAL A 3 -17.01 -23.09 -17.44
C VAL A 3 -15.63 -23.03 -18.09
N CYS A 4 -14.62 -23.58 -17.42
CA CYS A 4 -13.26 -23.64 -17.91
C CYS A 4 -12.63 -24.99 -17.54
N ASP A 5 -12.19 -25.74 -18.56
CA ASP A 5 -11.57 -27.07 -18.39
C ASP A 5 -10.29 -27.04 -17.54
N HIS A 6 -9.70 -25.85 -17.37
CA HIS A 6 -8.44 -25.66 -16.65
C HIS A 6 -8.64 -25.12 -15.23
N ALA A 7 -9.89 -24.89 -14.80
CA ALA A 7 -10.20 -24.16 -13.55
C ALA A 7 -9.59 -24.79 -12.30
N GLU A 8 -9.46 -26.12 -12.26
CA GLU A 8 -8.90 -26.83 -11.10
C GLU A 8 -7.38 -26.60 -10.95
N GLN A 9 -6.66 -26.53 -12.07
CA GLN A 9 -5.18 -26.48 -12.10
C GLN A 9 -4.62 -25.07 -12.30
N CYS A 10 -5.30 -24.24 -13.10
CA CYS A 10 -4.85 -22.90 -13.46
C CYS A 10 -5.11 -21.89 -12.34
N GLY A 11 -4.08 -21.17 -11.90
CA GLY A 11 -4.19 -20.13 -10.87
C GLY A 11 -4.82 -18.80 -11.33
N GLY A 12 -5.20 -18.67 -12.61
CA GLY A 12 -5.60 -17.39 -13.19
C GLY A 12 -6.99 -16.87 -12.79
N CYS A 13 -7.92 -17.74 -12.41
CA CYS A 13 -9.31 -17.38 -12.07
C CYS A 13 -9.77 -18.12 -10.80
N PRO A 14 -9.31 -17.70 -9.60
CA PRO A 14 -9.51 -18.45 -8.36
C PRO A 14 -10.98 -18.63 -7.94
N ILE A 15 -11.87 -17.72 -8.36
CA ILE A 15 -13.30 -17.74 -7.97
C ILE A 15 -14.24 -18.00 -9.15
N ILE A 16 -13.73 -18.56 -10.26
CA ILE A 16 -14.51 -18.83 -11.48
C ILE A 16 -15.74 -19.72 -11.24
N GLY A 17 -15.68 -20.61 -10.26
CA GLY A 17 -16.78 -21.51 -9.90
C GLY A 17 -17.96 -20.85 -9.20
N LEU A 18 -17.82 -19.61 -8.71
CA LEU A 18 -18.90 -18.89 -8.06
C LEU A 18 -19.84 -18.23 -9.09
N PRO A 19 -21.17 -18.20 -8.85
CA PRO A 19 -22.07 -17.35 -9.61
C PRO A 19 -21.61 -15.88 -9.62
N TYR A 20 -21.76 -15.18 -10.74
CA TYR A 20 -21.15 -13.86 -10.90
C TYR A 20 -21.64 -12.84 -9.87
N GLY A 21 -22.93 -12.87 -9.50
CA GLY A 21 -23.46 -12.03 -8.41
C GLY A 21 -22.80 -12.28 -7.05
N GLU A 22 -22.43 -13.52 -6.74
CA GLU A 22 -21.70 -13.85 -5.51
C GLU A 22 -20.25 -13.35 -5.57
N GLN A 23 -19.61 -13.37 -6.75
CA GLN A 23 -18.29 -12.76 -6.92
C GLN A 23 -18.32 -11.26 -6.62
N LEU A 24 -19.33 -10.55 -7.12
CA LEU A 24 -19.52 -9.12 -6.84
C LEU A 24 -19.77 -8.86 -5.35
N ALA A 25 -20.59 -9.70 -4.69
CA ALA A 25 -20.84 -9.59 -3.25
C ALA A 25 -19.56 -9.83 -2.42
N LEU A 26 -18.75 -10.83 -2.80
CA LEU A 26 -17.46 -11.12 -2.17
C LEU A 26 -16.50 -9.93 -2.32
N LYS A 27 -16.38 -9.36 -3.52
CA LYS A 27 -15.53 -8.17 -3.76
C LYS A 27 -15.99 -6.96 -2.95
N ARG A 28 -17.30 -6.70 -2.88
CA ARG A 28 -17.86 -5.65 -2.02
C ARG A 28 -17.51 -5.90 -0.55
N GLY A 29 -17.68 -7.13 -0.09
CA GLY A 29 -17.38 -7.55 1.28
C GLY A 29 -15.93 -7.28 1.67
N ARG A 30 -14.98 -7.51 0.75
CA ARG A 30 -13.56 -7.17 0.96
C ARG A 30 -13.36 -5.67 1.22
N VAL A 31 -13.94 -4.81 0.38
CA VAL A 31 -13.82 -3.35 0.53
C VAL A 31 -14.43 -2.87 1.85
N VAL A 32 -15.62 -3.36 2.18
CA VAL A 32 -16.32 -3.04 3.45
C VAL A 32 -15.49 -3.50 4.65
N GLN A 33 -14.96 -4.73 4.62
CA GLN A 33 -14.15 -5.25 5.72
C GLN A 33 -12.87 -4.44 5.92
N SER A 34 -12.21 -4.02 4.84
CA SER A 34 -10.99 -3.21 4.91
C SER A 34 -11.26 -1.83 5.52
N ALA A 35 -12.34 -1.15 5.10
CA ALA A 35 -12.73 0.15 5.62
C ALA A 35 -13.17 0.07 7.11
N ALA A 36 -13.95 -0.95 7.48
CA ALA A 36 -14.49 -1.12 8.82
C ALA A 36 -13.43 -1.31 9.93
N ARG A 37 -12.16 -1.56 9.57
CA ARG A 37 -11.06 -1.60 10.55
C ARG A 37 -10.74 -0.23 11.15
N TYR A 38 -11.14 0.85 10.50
CA TYR A 38 -10.85 2.22 10.89
C TYR A 38 -12.13 2.91 11.37
N ALA A 39 -12.13 3.39 12.60
CA ALA A 39 -13.30 4.04 13.20
C ALA A 39 -13.78 5.26 12.38
N GLY A 40 -12.86 5.98 11.72
CA GLY A 40 -13.20 7.11 10.85
C GLY A 40 -13.89 6.73 9.53
N LEU A 41 -13.87 5.44 9.17
CA LEU A 41 -14.40 4.92 7.91
C LEU A 41 -15.57 3.95 8.10
N GLU A 42 -15.91 3.58 9.34
CA GLU A 42 -16.92 2.56 9.65
C GLU A 42 -18.30 2.87 9.04
N LEU A 43 -18.65 4.16 8.94
CA LEU A 43 -19.93 4.62 8.39
C LEU A 43 -19.85 5.03 6.91
N VAL A 44 -18.70 4.85 6.25
CA VAL A 44 -18.54 5.19 4.84
C VAL A 44 -19.32 4.20 3.98
N TYR A 45 -20.25 4.71 3.19
CA TYR A 45 -21.04 3.88 2.29
C TYR A 45 -20.16 3.30 1.18
N THR A 46 -20.24 1.98 1.01
CA THR A 46 -19.63 1.27 -0.11
C THR A 46 -20.71 0.87 -1.10
N GLU A 47 -20.66 1.41 -2.31
CA GLU A 47 -21.59 1.09 -3.39
C GLU A 47 -21.51 -0.39 -3.79
N PRO A 48 -22.54 -0.94 -4.44
CA PRO A 48 -22.43 -2.22 -5.15
C PRO A 48 -21.26 -2.19 -6.15
N VAL A 49 -20.59 -3.32 -6.34
CA VAL A 49 -19.49 -3.43 -7.31
C VAL A 49 -20.04 -3.23 -8.71
N CYS A 50 -19.46 -2.28 -9.45
CA CYS A 50 -19.75 -2.09 -10.87
C CYS A 50 -19.35 -3.36 -11.63
N PRO A 51 -20.30 -4.07 -12.27
CA PRO A 51 -20.03 -5.35 -12.91
C PRO A 51 -19.14 -5.18 -14.14
N ALA A 52 -18.27 -6.15 -14.37
CA ALA A 52 -17.49 -6.30 -15.58
C ALA A 52 -18.41 -6.52 -16.80
N ASP A 53 -17.99 -5.98 -17.94
CA ASP A 53 -18.68 -6.20 -19.22
C ASP A 53 -17.67 -6.04 -20.37
N PRO A 54 -17.30 -7.13 -21.07
CA PRO A 54 -17.76 -8.50 -20.83
C PRO A 54 -17.07 -9.17 -19.63
N VAL A 55 -17.68 -10.25 -19.09
CA VAL A 55 -17.09 -11.05 -17.98
C VAL A 55 -16.00 -12.03 -18.48
N VAL A 56 -16.04 -12.38 -19.77
CA VAL A 56 -15.09 -13.27 -20.48
C VAL A 56 -14.58 -12.58 -21.73
N GLY A 57 -13.45 -13.03 -22.28
CA GLY A 57 -12.86 -12.40 -23.46
C GLY A 57 -12.41 -10.95 -23.27
N TYR A 58 -12.26 -10.50 -22.03
CA TYR A 58 -11.95 -9.10 -21.70
C TYR A 58 -10.45 -8.80 -21.66
N ARG A 59 -9.62 -9.84 -21.46
CA ARG A 59 -8.21 -9.67 -21.07
C ARG A 59 -7.36 -9.32 -22.28
N THR A 60 -6.93 -8.06 -22.34
CA THR A 60 -6.15 -7.46 -23.43
C THR A 60 -4.64 -7.67 -23.30
N ARG A 61 -4.17 -8.28 -22.21
CA ARG A 61 -2.76 -8.65 -22.05
C ARG A 61 -2.57 -9.99 -21.35
N ALA A 62 -1.67 -10.81 -21.89
CA ALA A 62 -1.35 -12.13 -21.34
C ALA A 62 0.14 -12.43 -21.38
N LYS A 63 0.68 -12.82 -20.23
CA LYS A 63 2.04 -13.39 -20.11
C LYS A 63 1.89 -14.89 -19.94
N LEU A 64 2.37 -15.66 -20.92
CA LEU A 64 2.26 -17.11 -20.95
C LEU A 64 3.64 -17.74 -20.94
N ILE A 65 3.86 -18.68 -20.04
CA ILE A 65 5.08 -19.48 -19.99
C ILE A 65 5.02 -20.50 -21.12
N VAL A 66 6.15 -20.68 -21.81
CA VAL A 66 6.30 -21.66 -22.89
C VAL A 66 6.95 -22.91 -22.30
N ALA A 67 6.39 -24.07 -22.61
CA ALA A 67 6.87 -25.37 -22.16
C ALA A 67 6.85 -26.40 -23.31
N PRO A 68 7.62 -27.51 -23.18
CA PRO A 68 7.68 -28.58 -24.17
C PRO A 68 6.31 -29.11 -24.61
N GLY A 69 6.21 -29.57 -25.85
CA GLY A 69 4.98 -30.06 -26.50
C GLY A 69 4.08 -28.95 -27.08
N GLY A 70 4.63 -27.75 -27.31
CA GLY A 70 3.85 -26.58 -27.72
C GLY A 70 2.89 -26.06 -26.65
N ARG A 71 3.22 -26.28 -25.37
CA ARG A 71 2.39 -25.85 -24.23
C ARG A 71 2.62 -24.38 -23.92
N LEU A 72 1.54 -23.62 -23.81
CA LEU A 72 1.54 -22.23 -23.41
C LEU A 72 0.56 -22.03 -22.24
N GLY A 73 1.00 -21.46 -21.13
CA GLY A 73 0.07 -21.23 -20.03
C GLY A 73 0.67 -20.60 -18.79
N LEU A 74 0.13 -20.96 -17.63
CA LEU A 74 0.50 -20.39 -16.34
C LEU A 74 1.09 -21.47 -15.43
N PHE A 75 1.80 -21.06 -14.39
CA PHE A 75 2.19 -21.99 -13.34
C PHE A 75 0.96 -22.54 -12.59
N ALA A 76 1.04 -23.81 -12.20
CA ALA A 76 -0.01 -24.49 -11.46
C ALA A 76 -0.31 -23.84 -10.10
N LYS A 77 -1.54 -24.01 -9.61
CA LYS A 77 -1.90 -23.65 -8.24
C LYS A 77 -1.00 -24.37 -7.23
N GLY A 78 -0.68 -23.71 -6.11
CA GLY A 78 0.04 -24.32 -4.99
C GLY A 78 1.55 -24.10 -4.95
N GLY A 79 2.13 -23.41 -5.93
CA GLY A 79 3.55 -23.05 -5.95
C GLY A 79 4.42 -24.16 -6.54
N GLY A 80 5.04 -23.86 -7.68
CA GLY A 80 5.93 -24.75 -8.41
C GLY A 80 6.19 -24.23 -9.83
N HIS A 81 7.22 -24.75 -10.50
CA HIS A 81 7.55 -24.40 -11.90
C HIS A 81 6.81 -25.27 -12.93
N MET A 82 5.73 -25.95 -12.51
CA MET A 82 4.91 -26.76 -13.42
C MET A 82 3.99 -25.86 -14.23
N VAL A 83 4.14 -25.89 -15.56
CA VAL A 83 3.30 -25.14 -16.49
C VAL A 83 2.03 -25.94 -16.81
N VAL A 84 0.88 -25.35 -16.48
CA VAL A 84 -0.45 -25.83 -16.90
C VAL A 84 -0.69 -25.33 -18.31
N ASP A 85 -1.03 -26.23 -19.23
CA ASP A 85 -1.35 -25.84 -20.59
C ASP A 85 -2.79 -25.31 -20.70
N ILE A 86 -2.98 -24.15 -21.34
CA ILE A 86 -4.27 -23.44 -21.36
C ILE A 86 -4.67 -23.05 -22.81
N PRO A 87 -5.04 -24.01 -23.68
CA PRO A 87 -5.40 -23.74 -25.07
C PRO A 87 -6.71 -22.96 -25.25
N ARG A 88 -7.63 -23.02 -24.28
CA ARG A 88 -8.95 -22.37 -24.34
C ARG A 88 -9.21 -21.47 -23.14
N CYS A 89 -8.32 -20.51 -22.93
CA CYS A 89 -8.46 -19.54 -21.84
C CYS A 89 -9.68 -18.63 -22.05
N GLN A 90 -10.68 -18.76 -21.19
CA GLN A 90 -11.96 -18.05 -21.31
C GLN A 90 -11.84 -16.52 -21.19
N VAL A 91 -10.79 -16.02 -20.53
CA VAL A 91 -10.64 -14.57 -20.29
C VAL A 91 -9.84 -13.86 -21.36
N LEU A 92 -9.06 -14.57 -22.18
CA LEU A 92 -8.27 -13.94 -23.25
C LEU A 92 -9.20 -13.34 -24.29
N SER A 93 -8.91 -12.10 -24.69
CA SER A 93 -9.62 -11.52 -25.82
C SER A 93 -9.46 -12.38 -27.08
N PRO A 94 -10.46 -12.37 -27.99
CA PRO A 94 -10.40 -13.20 -29.19
C PRO A 94 -9.11 -13.04 -30.01
N PRO A 95 -8.55 -11.83 -30.20
CA PRO A 95 -7.27 -11.68 -30.90
C PRO A 95 -6.10 -12.37 -30.20
N LEU A 96 -6.00 -12.19 -28.87
CA LEU A 96 -4.95 -12.85 -28.10
C LEU A 96 -5.07 -14.38 -28.13
N ALA A 97 -6.29 -14.91 -28.09
CA ALA A 97 -6.52 -16.34 -28.16
C ALA A 97 -6.07 -16.94 -29.52
N ARG A 98 -6.33 -16.24 -30.63
CA ARG A 98 -5.90 -16.68 -31.97
C ARG A 98 -4.38 -16.60 -32.16
N VAL A 99 -3.75 -15.52 -31.70
CA VAL A 99 -2.28 -15.42 -31.70
C VAL A 99 -1.65 -16.51 -30.82
N ALA A 100 -2.19 -16.78 -29.63
CA ALA A 100 -1.72 -17.87 -28.78
C ALA A 100 -1.88 -19.24 -29.45
N ALA A 101 -2.98 -19.49 -30.16
CA ALA A 101 -3.20 -20.73 -30.91
C ALA A 101 -2.18 -20.91 -32.05
N SER A 102 -1.91 -19.87 -32.82
CA SER A 102 -0.86 -19.87 -33.85
C SER A 102 0.52 -20.13 -33.25
N LEU A 103 0.88 -19.45 -32.15
CA LEU A 103 2.16 -19.67 -31.46
C LEU A 103 2.37 -21.11 -31.02
N ARG A 104 1.35 -21.78 -30.48
CA ARG A 104 1.44 -23.19 -30.06
C ARG A 104 1.91 -24.10 -31.18
N GLU A 105 1.36 -23.89 -32.38
CA GLU A 105 1.69 -24.69 -33.55
C GLU A 105 3.12 -24.42 -34.03
N HIS A 106 3.56 -23.16 -34.01
CA HIS A 106 4.94 -22.81 -34.35
C HIS A 106 5.95 -23.36 -33.33
N VAL A 107 5.65 -23.25 -32.03
CA VAL A 107 6.50 -23.79 -30.97
C VAL A 107 6.63 -25.30 -31.13
N ARG A 108 5.53 -26.02 -31.38
CA ARG A 108 5.56 -27.49 -31.60
C ARG A 108 6.42 -27.88 -32.81
N ARG A 109 6.28 -27.14 -33.92
CA ARG A 109 7.06 -27.38 -35.15
C ARG A 109 8.55 -27.11 -34.95
N ASP A 110 8.87 -25.98 -34.32
CA ASP A 110 10.26 -25.59 -34.06
C ASP A 110 10.89 -26.51 -32.99
N GLU A 111 10.14 -26.97 -31.99
CA GLU A 111 10.62 -27.97 -31.03
C GLU A 111 11.03 -29.29 -31.72
N ALA A 112 10.18 -29.80 -32.63
CA ALA A 112 10.47 -31.03 -33.38
C ALA A 112 11.69 -30.93 -34.31
N SER A 113 11.96 -29.74 -34.83
CA SER A 113 13.05 -29.45 -35.78
C SER A 113 14.26 -28.75 -35.16
N ARG A 114 14.25 -28.52 -33.84
CA ARG A 114 15.22 -27.67 -33.11
C ARG A 114 15.37 -26.26 -33.72
N GLY A 115 14.25 -25.71 -34.15
CA GLY A 115 14.12 -24.36 -34.71
C GLY A 115 14.17 -23.24 -33.66
N PRO A 116 14.10 -21.97 -34.13
CA PRO A 116 14.34 -20.79 -33.31
C PRO A 116 13.30 -20.53 -32.21
N LEU A 117 12.09 -21.10 -32.29
CA LEU A 117 11.05 -20.96 -31.26
C LEU A 117 10.97 -22.16 -30.31
N ALA A 118 11.97 -23.06 -30.32
CA ALA A 118 12.02 -24.20 -29.41
C ALA A 118 11.97 -23.75 -27.93
N PRO A 119 11.14 -24.38 -27.08
CA PRO A 119 11.03 -24.05 -25.66
C PRO A 119 12.36 -24.16 -24.92
N PHE A 120 12.66 -23.21 -24.06
CA PHE A 120 13.83 -23.26 -23.20
C PHE A 120 13.66 -24.32 -22.10
N GLU A 121 14.66 -25.18 -21.96
CA GLU A 121 14.74 -26.23 -20.96
C GLU A 121 15.99 -26.06 -20.07
N ALA A 122 15.89 -26.48 -18.80
CA ALA A 122 17.00 -26.36 -17.84
C ALA A 122 18.24 -27.19 -18.21
N ASN A 123 18.07 -28.22 -19.05
CA ASN A 123 19.17 -29.01 -19.63
C ASN A 123 19.96 -28.25 -20.72
N GLY A 124 19.56 -27.01 -21.04
CA GLY A 124 20.20 -26.14 -22.01
C GLY A 124 19.61 -26.22 -23.42
N HIS A 125 18.52 -26.94 -23.66
CA HIS A 125 17.86 -26.99 -24.97
C HIS A 125 16.91 -25.79 -25.18
N GLY A 126 16.73 -25.36 -26.44
CA GLY A 126 15.86 -24.27 -26.86
C GLY A 126 16.21 -22.88 -26.30
N VAL A 127 15.31 -21.92 -26.53
CA VAL A 127 15.56 -20.48 -26.26
C VAL A 127 14.34 -19.72 -25.77
N LEU A 128 13.12 -20.11 -26.16
CA LEU A 128 11.90 -19.40 -25.85
C LEU A 128 11.38 -19.78 -24.46
N ARG A 129 11.34 -18.81 -23.52
CA ARG A 129 10.92 -19.05 -22.13
C ARG A 129 9.45 -18.71 -21.89
N ALA A 130 8.99 -17.63 -22.50
CA ALA A 130 7.65 -17.10 -22.33
C ALA A 130 7.27 -16.21 -23.51
N VAL A 131 6.00 -15.80 -23.55
CA VAL A 131 5.50 -14.77 -24.46
C VAL A 131 4.68 -13.73 -23.68
N ASP A 132 4.76 -12.47 -24.07
CA ASP A 132 3.86 -11.40 -23.62
C ASP A 132 3.05 -10.90 -24.82
N LEU A 133 1.74 -11.10 -24.75
CA LEU A 133 0.77 -10.72 -25.77
C LEU A 133 0.04 -9.48 -25.30
N ARG A 134 -0.03 -8.44 -26.12
CA ARG A 134 -0.81 -7.24 -25.84
C ARG A 134 -1.71 -6.89 -27.02
N GLU A 135 -3.01 -6.88 -26.79
CA GLU A 135 -3.98 -6.32 -27.72
C GLU A 135 -3.86 -4.79 -27.73
N VAL A 136 -3.81 -4.24 -28.92
CA VAL A 136 -3.94 -2.81 -29.21
C VAL A 136 -5.12 -2.62 -30.15
N ARG A 137 -5.76 -1.46 -30.07
CA ARG A 137 -6.95 -1.16 -30.88
C ARG A 137 -6.90 0.26 -31.40
N ASP A 138 -7.18 0.40 -32.68
CA ASP A 138 -7.43 1.67 -33.35
C ASP A 138 -8.69 1.58 -34.21
N ASP A 139 -8.88 2.54 -35.11
CA ASP A 139 -10.03 2.59 -36.00
C ASP A 139 -10.04 1.46 -37.05
N GLY A 140 -8.88 0.82 -37.30
CA GLY A 140 -8.70 -0.33 -38.17
C GLY A 140 -9.00 -1.68 -37.48
N GLY A 141 -9.26 -1.67 -36.17
CA GLY A 141 -9.65 -2.85 -35.41
C GLY A 141 -8.62 -3.29 -34.37
N ALA A 142 -8.75 -4.52 -33.89
CA ALA A 142 -7.89 -5.07 -32.85
C ALA A 142 -6.72 -5.84 -33.44
N ARG A 143 -5.51 -5.55 -32.97
CA ARG A 143 -4.26 -6.20 -33.38
C ARG A 143 -3.42 -6.54 -32.16
N VAL A 144 -2.32 -7.27 -32.35
CA VAL A 144 -1.50 -7.79 -31.25
C VAL A 144 -0.03 -7.40 -31.40
N LEU A 145 0.54 -6.83 -30.34
CA LEU A 145 1.98 -6.74 -30.15
C LEU A 145 2.45 -8.00 -29.43
N LEU A 146 3.34 -8.76 -30.08
CA LEU A 146 3.91 -10.01 -29.56
C LEU A 146 5.33 -9.76 -29.03
N THR A 147 5.58 -10.14 -27.78
CA THR A 147 6.94 -10.17 -27.23
C THR A 147 7.36 -11.62 -27.00
N LEU A 148 8.45 -12.05 -27.66
CA LEU A 148 9.10 -13.33 -27.43
C LEU A 148 10.15 -13.17 -26.33
N VAL A 149 9.95 -13.82 -25.18
CA VAL A 149 10.91 -13.79 -24.07
C VAL A 149 11.93 -14.89 -24.27
N VAL A 150 13.18 -14.51 -24.52
CA VAL A 150 14.24 -15.42 -24.94
C VAL A 150 15.38 -15.46 -23.93
N HIS A 151 16.00 -16.62 -23.75
CA HIS A 151 17.21 -16.76 -22.95
C HIS A 151 18.38 -16.06 -23.64
N ARG A 152 18.98 -15.04 -23.00
CA ARG A 152 19.99 -14.17 -23.64
C ARG A 152 21.15 -14.93 -24.26
N ALA A 153 21.76 -15.86 -23.52
CA ALA A 153 22.94 -16.58 -23.99
C ALA A 153 22.68 -17.56 -25.15
N ARG A 154 21.41 -17.78 -25.53
CA ARG A 154 21.01 -18.73 -26.59
C ARG A 154 20.34 -18.03 -27.77
N ALA A 155 20.06 -16.74 -27.66
CA ALA A 155 19.29 -16.01 -28.64
C ALA A 155 20.10 -15.75 -29.92
N ASP A 156 19.75 -16.44 -31.00
CA ASP A 156 20.14 -16.07 -32.36
C ASP A 156 19.13 -15.05 -32.90
N ARG A 157 19.51 -13.77 -32.88
CA ARG A 157 18.65 -12.67 -33.31
C ARG A 157 18.25 -12.79 -34.78
N ALA A 158 19.11 -13.28 -35.66
CA ALA A 158 18.80 -13.39 -37.08
C ALA A 158 17.75 -14.47 -37.32
N ALA A 159 17.94 -15.66 -36.73
CA ALA A 159 16.98 -16.76 -36.81
C ALA A 159 15.62 -16.40 -36.17
N LEU A 160 15.64 -15.72 -35.02
CA LEU A 160 14.43 -15.24 -34.35
C LEU A 160 13.69 -14.16 -35.15
N THR A 161 14.41 -13.31 -35.89
CA THR A 161 13.80 -12.29 -36.77
C THR A 161 13.05 -12.96 -37.93
N LEU A 162 13.64 -13.99 -38.54
CA LEU A 162 12.97 -14.77 -39.59
C LEU A 162 11.75 -15.52 -39.04
N ALA A 163 11.84 -16.04 -37.82
CA ALA A 163 10.71 -16.68 -37.15
C ALA A 163 9.57 -15.69 -36.85
N ALA A 164 9.91 -14.46 -36.42
CA ALA A 164 8.96 -13.38 -36.19
C ALA A 164 8.22 -12.97 -37.48
N GLN A 165 8.93 -12.87 -38.60
CA GLN A 165 8.33 -12.62 -39.91
C GLN A 165 7.36 -13.73 -40.31
N ARG A 166 7.76 -15.00 -40.15
CA ARG A 166 6.90 -16.16 -40.43
C ARG A 166 5.62 -16.15 -39.58
N LEU A 167 5.74 -15.88 -38.28
CA LEU A 167 4.58 -15.75 -37.38
C LEU A 167 3.60 -14.68 -37.84
N ALA A 168 4.10 -13.51 -38.24
CA ALA A 168 3.25 -12.41 -38.69
C ALA A 168 2.61 -12.66 -40.07
N THR A 169 3.29 -13.36 -40.97
CA THR A 169 2.71 -13.81 -42.24
C THR A 169 1.60 -14.84 -42.03
N ASP A 170 1.79 -15.78 -41.09
CA ASP A 170 0.82 -16.83 -40.81
C ASP A 170 -0.37 -16.35 -39.94
N ASN A 171 -0.25 -15.15 -39.34
CA ASN A 171 -1.30 -14.53 -38.54
C ASN A 171 -1.28 -13.01 -38.66
N GLU A 172 -2.15 -12.49 -39.53
CA GLU A 172 -2.30 -11.07 -39.82
C GLU A 172 -2.66 -10.22 -38.59
N GLU A 173 -3.13 -10.81 -37.49
CA GLU A 173 -3.44 -10.04 -36.27
C GLU A 173 -2.18 -9.50 -35.58
N ILE A 174 -1.02 -10.12 -35.82
CA ILE A 174 0.26 -9.66 -35.29
C ILE A 174 0.64 -8.35 -36.00
N LEU A 175 0.66 -7.25 -35.24
CA LEU A 175 1.07 -5.94 -35.72
C LEU A 175 2.59 -5.76 -35.67
N GLY A 176 3.23 -6.42 -34.71
CA GLY A 176 4.67 -6.38 -34.56
C GLY A 176 5.16 -7.39 -33.53
N VAL A 177 6.46 -7.68 -33.61
CA VAL A 177 7.15 -8.67 -32.78
C VAL A 177 8.42 -8.06 -32.20
N ALA A 178 8.60 -8.24 -30.89
CA ALA A 178 9.83 -7.89 -30.18
C ALA A 178 10.45 -9.11 -29.49
N LEU A 179 11.77 -9.07 -29.33
CA LEU A 179 12.53 -9.98 -28.48
C LEU A 179 12.78 -9.30 -27.14
N ASN A 180 12.47 -10.00 -26.05
CA ASN A 180 12.83 -9.56 -24.71
C ASN A 180 13.88 -10.53 -24.14
N TYR A 181 15.05 -10.01 -23.80
CA TYR A 181 16.20 -10.81 -23.39
C TYR A 181 16.21 -11.01 -21.87
N HIS A 182 16.20 -12.27 -21.45
CA HIS A 182 16.17 -12.65 -20.05
C HIS A 182 17.43 -13.46 -19.66
N ASP A 183 18.07 -13.09 -18.54
CA ASP A 183 19.37 -13.62 -18.13
C ASP A 183 19.29 -14.93 -17.31
N GLY A 184 18.11 -15.28 -16.79
CA GLY A 184 17.80 -16.60 -16.21
C GLY A 184 17.49 -16.54 -14.72
N ASP A 185 18.20 -15.68 -13.99
CA ASP A 185 18.15 -15.61 -12.50
C ASP A 185 17.08 -14.66 -11.95
N SER A 186 16.39 -13.91 -12.82
CA SER A 186 15.32 -13.00 -12.40
C SER A 186 13.99 -13.75 -12.15
N PRO A 187 13.26 -13.42 -11.06
CA PRO A 187 11.92 -13.93 -10.84
C PRO A 187 10.87 -13.28 -11.76
N GLN A 188 11.22 -12.19 -12.46
CA GLN A 188 10.31 -11.52 -13.38
C GLN A 188 10.25 -12.25 -14.72
N ILE A 189 9.07 -12.32 -15.37
CA ILE A 189 8.94 -12.97 -16.68
C ILE A 189 9.71 -12.19 -17.75
N LEU A 190 9.64 -10.85 -17.72
CA LEU A 190 10.33 -9.99 -18.67
C LEU A 190 11.72 -9.64 -18.12
N GLY A 191 12.73 -9.70 -18.97
CA GLY A 191 14.03 -9.11 -18.72
C GLY A 191 14.07 -7.61 -19.03
N SER A 192 15.25 -7.02 -18.86
CA SER A 192 15.47 -5.57 -18.90
C SER A 192 15.56 -4.98 -20.31
N GLU A 193 15.86 -5.79 -21.32
CA GLU A 193 16.08 -5.34 -22.69
C GLU A 193 14.99 -5.88 -23.63
N THR A 194 14.40 -4.99 -24.42
CA THR A 194 13.40 -5.33 -25.43
C THR A 194 13.77 -4.70 -26.77
N VAL A 195 13.79 -5.51 -27.84
CA VAL A 195 14.21 -5.10 -29.18
C VAL A 195 13.15 -5.51 -30.19
N VAL A 196 12.61 -4.57 -30.94
CA VAL A 196 11.63 -4.83 -32.01
C VAL A 196 12.36 -5.44 -33.21
N VAL A 197 11.83 -6.54 -33.73
CA VAL A 197 12.41 -7.29 -34.87
C VAL A 197 11.47 -7.36 -36.07
N TYR A 198 10.20 -7.03 -35.90
CA TYR A 198 9.21 -6.97 -36.98
C TYR A 198 8.10 -5.97 -36.67
N GLY A 199 7.60 -5.27 -37.69
CA GLY A 199 6.42 -4.41 -37.60
C GLY A 199 6.63 -3.13 -36.79
N GLU A 200 5.54 -2.63 -36.21
CA GLU A 200 5.50 -1.34 -35.51
C GLU A 200 6.30 -1.35 -34.20
N THR A 201 7.00 -0.25 -33.90
CA THR A 201 7.73 -0.08 -32.63
C THR A 201 6.84 0.43 -31.50
N THR A 202 5.79 1.17 -31.86
CA THR A 202 4.75 1.70 -30.99
C THR A 202 3.41 1.60 -31.72
N ALA A 203 2.31 1.33 -31.02
CA ALA A 203 0.98 1.27 -31.64
C ALA A 203 -0.04 2.16 -30.92
N PRO A 204 -0.96 2.84 -31.65
CA PRO A 204 -2.08 3.51 -31.02
C PRO A 204 -3.00 2.49 -30.32
N ASP A 205 -3.48 2.85 -29.13
CA ASP A 205 -4.31 1.99 -28.30
C ASP A 205 -5.47 2.82 -27.70
N ARG A 206 -6.63 2.80 -28.36
CA ARG A 206 -7.81 3.62 -28.06
C ARG A 206 -8.62 3.06 -26.90
N VAL A 207 -8.82 3.85 -25.86
CA VAL A 207 -9.69 3.54 -24.70
C VAL A 207 -10.68 4.69 -24.52
N GLY A 208 -11.97 4.43 -24.73
CA GLY A 208 -12.99 5.48 -24.83
C GLY A 208 -12.60 6.55 -25.86
N HIS A 209 -12.60 7.80 -25.42
CA HIS A 209 -12.31 8.96 -26.27
C HIS A 209 -10.82 9.27 -26.45
N SER A 210 -9.93 8.63 -25.68
CA SER A 210 -8.49 8.90 -25.72
C SER A 210 -7.70 7.77 -26.37
N THR A 211 -6.57 8.10 -26.97
CA THR A 211 -5.63 7.15 -27.57
C THR A 211 -4.32 7.15 -26.79
N HIS A 212 -3.85 5.98 -26.39
CA HIS A 212 -2.54 5.78 -25.78
C HIS A 212 -1.52 5.31 -26.82
N LEU A 213 -0.24 5.38 -26.47
CA LEU A 213 0.83 4.76 -27.26
C LEU A 213 1.32 3.51 -26.54
N ALA A 214 0.97 2.36 -27.10
CA ALA A 214 1.36 1.06 -26.62
C ALA A 214 2.79 0.71 -27.06
N THR A 215 3.54 0.11 -26.13
CA THR A 215 4.83 -0.52 -26.43
C THR A 215 4.88 -1.94 -25.89
N TYR A 216 5.86 -2.71 -26.37
CA TYR A 216 6.17 -4.04 -25.87
C TYR A 216 6.55 -3.99 -24.38
N GLY A 217 6.01 -4.91 -23.58
CA GLY A 217 6.30 -5.02 -22.15
C GLY A 217 5.65 -3.95 -21.24
N SER A 218 5.20 -2.80 -21.76
CA SER A 218 4.62 -1.73 -20.94
C SER A 218 3.27 -2.11 -20.32
N PHE A 219 2.93 -1.45 -19.21
CA PHE A 219 1.69 -1.69 -18.49
C PHE A 219 0.46 -1.28 -19.30
N VAL A 220 -0.63 -2.03 -19.13
CA VAL A 220 -1.96 -1.70 -19.64
C VAL A 220 -2.98 -2.32 -18.68
N GLN A 221 -4.12 -1.66 -18.53
CA GLN A 221 -5.22 -2.23 -17.78
C GLN A 221 -5.75 -3.49 -18.45
N ALA A 222 -6.08 -4.50 -17.65
CA ALA A 222 -6.46 -5.82 -18.16
C ALA A 222 -7.76 -5.80 -18.96
N HIS A 223 -8.67 -4.87 -18.63
CA HIS A 223 -10.02 -4.81 -19.19
C HIS A 223 -10.30 -3.44 -19.78
N ARG A 224 -10.42 -3.35 -21.11
CA ARG A 224 -10.63 -2.08 -21.84
C ARG A 224 -11.92 -1.37 -21.43
N GLY A 225 -13.07 -2.06 -21.49
CA GLY A 225 -14.36 -1.48 -21.13
C GLY A 225 -14.44 -0.97 -19.68
N GLN A 226 -13.86 -1.70 -18.72
CA GLN A 226 -13.82 -1.22 -17.33
C GLN A 226 -12.86 -0.04 -17.15
N THR A 227 -11.75 0.02 -17.90
CA THR A 227 -10.85 1.17 -17.90
C THR A 227 -11.57 2.44 -18.36
N GLU A 228 -12.32 2.35 -19.45
CA GLU A 228 -13.16 3.45 -19.94
C GLU A 228 -14.22 3.88 -18.92
N ARG A 229 -14.82 2.93 -18.18
CA ARG A 229 -15.75 3.24 -17.09
C ARG A 229 -15.07 3.96 -15.93
N VAL A 230 -13.85 3.59 -15.56
CA VAL A 230 -13.06 4.34 -14.56
C VAL A 230 -12.83 5.76 -15.06
N HIS A 231 -12.39 5.94 -16.30
CA HIS A 231 -12.16 7.27 -16.87
C HIS A 231 -13.44 8.14 -16.85
N SER A 232 -14.57 7.57 -17.28
CA SER A 232 -15.88 8.25 -17.27
C SER A 232 -16.31 8.61 -15.84
N MET A 233 -16.15 7.67 -14.89
CA MET A 233 -16.44 7.92 -13.48
C MET A 233 -15.59 9.07 -12.91
N LEU A 234 -14.31 9.14 -13.25
CA LEU A 234 -13.43 10.23 -12.84
C LEU A 234 -13.89 11.56 -13.46
N ALA A 235 -14.25 11.57 -14.74
CA ALA A 235 -14.77 12.75 -15.43
C ALA A 235 -16.07 13.27 -14.78
N ASP A 236 -17.02 12.38 -14.46
CA ASP A 236 -18.25 12.69 -13.74
C ASP A 236 -17.97 13.28 -12.34
N ILE A 237 -17.14 12.61 -11.52
CA ILE A 237 -16.79 13.07 -10.16
C ILE A 237 -16.18 14.48 -10.16
N LEU A 238 -15.39 14.78 -11.20
CA LEU A 238 -14.72 16.06 -11.39
C LEU A 238 -15.60 17.10 -12.12
N GLY A 239 -16.78 16.71 -12.61
CA GLY A 239 -17.73 17.59 -13.29
C GLY A 239 -17.34 17.95 -14.74
N LEU A 240 -16.48 17.17 -15.38
CA LEU A 240 -15.94 17.45 -16.72
C LEU A 240 -16.92 17.10 -17.85
N GLU A 241 -17.87 16.18 -17.63
CA GLU A 241 -18.84 15.78 -18.66
C GLU A 241 -19.86 16.89 -19.01
N ARG A 242 -20.00 17.90 -18.15
CA ARG A 242 -20.88 19.07 -18.35
C ARG A 242 -20.36 20.06 -19.41
N VAL A 243 -19.16 19.86 -19.94
CA VAL A 243 -18.48 20.85 -20.81
C VAL A 243 -18.98 20.82 -22.26
N ALA A 244 -19.65 19.75 -22.69
CA ALA A 244 -20.18 19.68 -24.06
C ALA A 244 -21.52 20.43 -24.28
N SER A 245 -22.24 20.80 -23.21
CA SER A 245 -23.58 21.41 -23.30
C SER A 245 -23.81 22.63 -22.39
N ALA A 246 -22.86 22.99 -21.52
CA ALA A 246 -22.98 24.16 -20.65
C ALA A 246 -22.67 25.48 -21.38
N SER A 247 -23.38 26.55 -21.01
CA SER A 247 -23.09 27.90 -21.50
C SER A 247 -21.73 28.39 -20.98
N GLU A 248 -21.09 29.30 -21.73
CA GLU A 248 -19.81 29.91 -21.33
C GLU A 248 -19.88 30.58 -19.94
N SER A 249 -21.08 31.05 -19.55
CA SER A 249 -21.34 31.65 -18.24
C SER A 249 -21.38 30.66 -17.07
N GLU A 250 -21.75 29.40 -17.32
CA GLU A 250 -21.76 28.32 -16.34
C GLU A 250 -20.36 27.72 -16.18
N LEU A 251 -19.63 27.59 -17.29
CA LEU A 251 -18.23 27.17 -17.30
C LEU A 251 -17.33 28.15 -16.56
N ARG A 252 -17.50 29.46 -16.75
CA ARG A 252 -16.77 30.49 -15.98
C ARG A 252 -17.13 30.51 -14.49
N ARG A 253 -18.34 30.06 -14.12
CA ARG A 253 -18.77 29.96 -12.71
C ARG A 253 -18.19 28.73 -12.02
N ALA A 254 -18.04 27.61 -12.73
CA ALA A 254 -17.47 26.37 -12.21
C ALA A 254 -15.93 26.35 -12.26
N TYR A 255 -15.33 26.92 -13.33
CA TYR A 255 -13.89 27.02 -13.55
C TYR A 255 -13.51 28.45 -13.97
N PRO A 256 -13.11 29.32 -13.02
CA PRO A 256 -12.79 30.72 -13.31
C PRO A 256 -11.66 30.91 -14.35
N ALA A 257 -10.79 29.90 -14.48
CA ALA A 257 -9.70 29.85 -15.46
C ALA A 257 -10.09 29.22 -16.82
N GLY A 258 -11.34 28.78 -16.98
CA GLY A 258 -11.87 28.16 -18.21
C GLY A 258 -11.66 26.65 -18.34
N LYS A 259 -10.78 26.03 -17.54
CA LYS A 259 -10.56 24.57 -17.47
C LYS A 259 -10.29 24.12 -16.04
N ALA A 260 -10.65 22.88 -15.70
CA ALA A 260 -10.24 22.24 -14.45
C ALA A 260 -8.74 21.92 -14.48
N ARG A 261 -7.97 22.38 -13.48
CA ARG A 261 -6.56 22.02 -13.29
C ARG A 261 -6.47 20.78 -12.42
N VAL A 262 -6.01 19.66 -12.98
CA VAL A 262 -5.99 18.38 -12.28
C VAL A 262 -4.56 17.83 -12.19
N LEU A 263 -4.15 17.48 -10.98
CA LEU A 263 -2.87 16.80 -10.73
C LEU A 263 -3.08 15.29 -10.77
N ASP A 264 -2.37 14.58 -11.65
CA ASP A 264 -2.38 13.13 -11.75
C ASP A 264 -1.08 12.57 -11.15
N LEU A 265 -1.18 11.95 -9.97
CA LEU A 265 -0.04 11.31 -9.31
C LEU A 265 0.01 9.82 -9.64
N TYR A 266 1.20 9.32 -9.97
CA TYR A 266 1.41 7.96 -10.45
C TYR A 266 0.73 7.73 -11.82
N GLY A 267 0.80 8.74 -12.69
CA GLY A 267 0.01 8.78 -13.93
C GLY A 267 0.41 7.77 -15.00
N GLY A 268 1.54 7.05 -14.84
CA GLY A 268 2.00 6.03 -15.77
C GLY A 268 2.16 6.59 -17.19
N SER A 269 1.66 5.86 -18.18
CA SER A 269 1.65 6.29 -19.59
C SER A 269 0.49 7.25 -19.92
N GLY A 270 -0.12 7.86 -18.90
CA GLY A 270 -1.13 8.91 -19.05
C GLY A 270 -2.54 8.39 -19.31
N ALA A 271 -2.88 7.17 -18.89
CA ALA A 271 -4.20 6.60 -19.17
C ALA A 271 -5.36 7.52 -18.72
N ILE A 272 -5.29 7.92 -17.44
CA ILE A 272 -6.26 8.83 -16.82
C ILE A 272 -6.08 10.26 -17.36
N SER A 273 -4.85 10.78 -17.36
CA SER A 273 -4.57 12.13 -17.84
C SER A 273 -5.08 12.41 -19.25
N LEU A 274 -4.82 11.52 -20.22
CA LEU A 274 -5.27 11.71 -21.60
C LEU A 274 -6.80 11.68 -21.71
N ALA A 275 -7.47 10.83 -20.92
CA ALA A 275 -8.93 10.73 -20.91
C ALA A 275 -9.61 11.95 -20.27
N LEU A 276 -9.06 12.47 -19.17
CA LEU A 276 -9.60 13.69 -18.54
C LEU A 276 -9.28 14.94 -19.37
N ALA A 277 -8.11 14.99 -20.01
CA ALA A 277 -7.76 16.07 -20.92
C ALA A 277 -8.65 16.10 -22.17
N SER A 278 -9.07 14.95 -22.70
CA SER A 278 -10.04 14.90 -23.80
C SER A 278 -11.44 15.36 -23.39
N CYS A 279 -11.72 15.38 -22.09
CA CYS A 279 -12.92 16.00 -21.50
C CYS A 279 -12.72 17.50 -21.16
N GLY A 280 -11.58 18.10 -21.53
CA GLY A 280 -11.32 19.53 -21.37
C GLY A 280 -10.56 19.95 -20.11
N ALA A 281 -10.06 19.01 -19.30
CA ALA A 281 -9.17 19.33 -18.18
C ALA A 281 -7.76 19.74 -18.66
N SER A 282 -7.07 20.57 -17.87
CA SER A 282 -5.63 20.79 -17.98
C SER A 282 -4.93 19.90 -16.94
N MET A 283 -4.12 18.97 -17.43
CA MET A 283 -3.53 17.92 -16.61
C MET A 283 -2.06 18.24 -16.30
N HIS A 284 -1.67 18.00 -15.05
CA HIS A 284 -0.27 17.87 -14.65
C HIS A 284 -0.03 16.44 -14.17
N LEU A 285 0.62 15.62 -14.99
CA LEU A 285 0.97 14.24 -14.70
C LEU A 285 2.34 14.16 -14.03
N ILE A 286 2.44 13.41 -12.94
CA ILE A 286 3.69 13.04 -12.27
C ILE A 286 3.89 11.52 -12.33
N GLU A 287 5.00 11.08 -12.91
CA GLU A 287 5.38 9.66 -13.00
C GLU A 287 6.87 9.48 -12.73
N SER A 288 7.24 8.49 -11.92
CA SER A 288 8.63 8.20 -11.57
C SER A 288 9.43 7.54 -12.71
N PHE A 289 8.76 6.81 -13.60
CA PHE A 289 9.37 6.11 -14.72
C PHE A 289 9.35 6.99 -15.97
N GLU A 290 10.49 7.64 -16.26
CA GLU A 290 10.64 8.60 -17.36
C GLU A 290 10.10 8.10 -18.71
N PRO A 291 10.34 6.85 -19.18
CA PRO A 291 9.78 6.40 -20.44
C PRO A 291 8.24 6.46 -20.51
N ALA A 292 7.54 6.21 -19.39
CA ALA A 292 6.08 6.31 -19.34
C ALA A 292 5.62 7.79 -19.37
N ALA A 293 6.28 8.68 -18.63
CA ALA A 293 6.00 10.12 -18.68
C ALA A 293 6.19 10.70 -20.10
N ARG A 294 7.27 10.32 -20.80
CA ARG A 294 7.51 10.74 -22.20
C ARG A 294 6.46 10.18 -23.16
N GLN A 295 6.01 8.94 -22.96
CA GLN A 295 4.92 8.36 -23.75
C GLN A 295 3.61 9.13 -23.55
N ALA A 296 3.29 9.51 -22.32
CA ALA A 296 2.12 10.32 -22.01
C ALA A 296 2.18 11.69 -22.71
N ALA A 297 3.32 12.39 -22.62
CA ALA A 297 3.53 13.68 -23.29
C ALA A 297 3.37 13.56 -24.82
N HIS A 298 4.02 12.57 -25.43
CA HIS A 298 3.93 12.38 -26.87
C HIS A 298 2.52 12.00 -27.34
N ALA A 299 1.81 11.17 -26.58
CA ALA A 299 0.41 10.84 -26.86
C ALA A 299 -0.50 12.07 -26.75
N ALA A 300 -0.23 12.97 -25.80
CA ALA A 300 -0.97 14.21 -25.63
C ALA A 300 -0.73 15.18 -26.80
N GLU A 301 0.53 15.37 -27.21
CA GLU A 301 0.90 16.21 -28.36
C GLU A 301 0.19 15.76 -29.65
N ARG A 302 0.16 14.45 -29.92
CA ARG A 302 -0.51 13.87 -31.10
C ARG A 302 -2.02 14.10 -31.12
N GLN A 303 -2.62 14.33 -29.96
CA GLN A 303 -4.06 14.57 -29.80
C GLN A 303 -4.38 16.03 -29.49
N ALA A 304 -3.37 16.92 -29.49
CA ALA A 304 -3.49 18.33 -29.09
C ALA A 304 -4.16 18.50 -27.70
N LEU A 305 -3.83 17.61 -26.75
CA LEU A 305 -4.37 17.62 -25.40
C LEU A 305 -3.50 18.45 -24.44
N ASP A 306 -4.16 19.09 -23.47
CA ASP A 306 -3.54 19.93 -22.45
C ASP A 306 -2.99 19.06 -21.30
N VAL A 307 -1.84 18.43 -21.54
CA VAL A 307 -1.17 17.55 -20.57
C VAL A 307 0.29 17.94 -20.43
N LYS A 308 0.70 18.31 -19.22
CA LYS A 308 2.11 18.42 -18.85
C LYS A 308 2.54 17.18 -18.08
N ALA A 309 3.56 16.47 -18.55
CA ALA A 309 4.10 15.29 -17.87
C ALA A 309 5.50 15.57 -17.29
N ASP A 310 5.67 15.30 -15.99
CA ASP A 310 6.96 15.41 -15.29
C ASP A 310 7.43 14.03 -14.82
N ALA A 311 8.68 13.70 -15.15
CA ALA A 311 9.35 12.50 -14.66
C ALA A 311 9.96 12.76 -13.27
N ALA A 312 9.28 12.35 -12.19
CA ALA A 312 9.74 12.56 -10.82
C ALA A 312 9.06 11.61 -9.82
N ASP A 313 9.72 11.39 -8.68
CA ASP A 313 9.05 10.86 -7.49
C ASP A 313 7.93 11.81 -7.03
N ALA A 314 6.79 11.25 -6.61
CA ALA A 314 5.60 12.02 -6.26
C ALA A 314 5.87 13.02 -5.12
N ALA A 315 6.55 12.61 -4.05
CA ALA A 315 6.82 13.51 -2.92
C ALA A 315 7.78 14.64 -3.32
N THR A 316 8.79 14.32 -4.15
CA THR A 316 9.73 15.31 -4.70
C THR A 316 9.01 16.35 -5.57
N ALA A 317 8.13 15.89 -6.48
CA ALA A 317 7.34 16.78 -7.31
C ALA A 317 6.39 17.67 -6.49
N LEU A 318 5.70 17.10 -5.51
CA LEU A 318 4.77 17.84 -4.64
C LEU A 318 5.49 18.94 -3.84
N LYS A 319 6.69 18.67 -3.28
CA LYS A 319 7.50 19.70 -2.61
C LYS A 319 7.81 20.89 -3.53
N ARG A 320 8.20 20.61 -4.78
CA ARG A 320 8.47 21.64 -5.79
C ARG A 320 7.20 22.43 -6.15
N LEU A 321 6.07 21.76 -6.30
CA LEU A 321 4.78 22.39 -6.58
C LEU A 321 4.35 23.34 -5.44
N ILE A 322 4.49 22.91 -4.19
CA ILE A 322 4.22 23.75 -3.00
C ILE A 322 5.14 24.96 -3.01
N ALA A 323 6.45 24.78 -3.22
CA ALA A 323 7.41 25.88 -3.27
C ALA A 323 7.13 26.89 -4.38
N ALA A 324 6.55 26.42 -5.50
CA ALA A 324 6.14 27.26 -6.62
C ALA A 324 4.77 27.95 -6.42
N GLY A 325 4.05 27.68 -5.32
CA GLY A 325 2.70 28.19 -5.10
C GLY A 325 1.69 27.66 -6.13
N ALA A 326 1.89 26.44 -6.64
CA ALA A 326 1.00 25.84 -7.61
C ALA A 326 -0.36 25.53 -6.97
N GLU A 327 -1.43 25.75 -7.73
CA GLU A 327 -2.80 25.48 -7.32
C GLU A 327 -3.49 24.55 -8.31
N PHE A 328 -4.36 23.69 -7.78
CA PHE A 328 -5.11 22.70 -8.53
C PHE A 328 -6.52 22.56 -7.97
N ASP A 329 -7.48 22.24 -8.84
CA ASP A 329 -8.89 22.07 -8.47
C ASP A 329 -9.15 20.65 -7.92
N ALA A 330 -8.37 19.66 -8.39
CA ALA A 330 -8.44 18.28 -7.91
C ALA A 330 -7.15 17.49 -8.12
N ALA A 331 -6.95 16.45 -7.32
CA ALA A 331 -5.97 15.38 -7.59
C ALA A 331 -6.69 14.10 -8.02
N VAL A 332 -6.07 13.36 -8.93
CA VAL A 332 -6.30 11.92 -9.10
C VAL A 332 -5.03 11.20 -8.67
N VAL A 333 -5.17 10.16 -7.86
CA VAL A 333 -4.05 9.34 -7.40
C VAL A 333 -4.32 7.88 -7.71
N ASN A 334 -3.36 7.21 -8.38
CA ASN A 334 -3.44 5.79 -8.73
C ASN A 334 -2.15 5.05 -8.33
N PRO A 335 -1.85 4.94 -7.03
CA PRO A 335 -0.58 4.41 -6.55
C PRO A 335 -0.41 2.90 -6.79
N PRO A 336 0.83 2.39 -6.67
CA PRO A 336 1.08 0.95 -6.65
C PRO A 336 0.39 0.26 -5.47
N ARG A 337 0.36 -1.09 -5.45
CA ARG A 337 -0.29 -1.91 -4.41
C ARG A 337 0.06 -1.56 -2.96
N ARG A 338 1.26 -0.99 -2.71
CA ARG A 338 1.69 -0.50 -1.37
C ARG A 338 0.98 0.78 -0.91
N GLY A 339 0.20 1.43 -1.78
CA GLY A 339 -0.47 2.71 -1.54
C GLY A 339 0.47 3.92 -1.69
N MET A 340 0.00 5.07 -1.19
CA MET A 340 0.76 6.32 -1.14
C MET A 340 1.63 6.36 0.13
N SER A 341 2.83 6.95 0.01
CA SER A 341 3.65 7.21 1.20
C SER A 341 2.97 8.23 2.13
N SER A 342 3.28 8.18 3.44
CA SER A 342 2.77 9.17 4.41
C SER A 342 3.17 10.59 4.02
N THR A 343 4.42 10.77 3.60
CA THR A 343 4.94 12.04 3.08
C THR A 343 4.15 12.55 1.88
N ALA A 344 3.82 11.71 0.90
CA ALA A 344 3.02 12.15 -0.25
C ALA A 344 1.59 12.56 0.16
N ARG A 345 0.96 11.82 1.09
CA ARG A 345 -0.37 12.15 1.63
C ARG A 345 -0.39 13.50 2.34
N GLU A 346 0.61 13.76 3.19
CA GLU A 346 0.83 15.05 3.86
C GLU A 346 1.01 16.19 2.85
N LEU A 347 1.85 16.01 1.83
CA LEU A 347 2.10 17.04 0.83
C LEU A 347 0.87 17.34 -0.05
N VAL A 348 0.06 16.32 -0.39
CA VAL A 348 -1.25 16.53 -1.04
C VAL A 348 -2.17 17.33 -0.13
N ALA A 349 -2.23 17.01 1.16
CA ALA A 349 -3.05 17.76 2.10
C ALA A 349 -2.61 19.23 2.23
N ARG A 350 -1.29 19.48 2.24
CA ARG A 350 -0.70 20.83 2.27
C ARG A 350 -0.97 21.66 1.02
N LEU A 351 -1.01 21.05 -0.17
CA LEU A 351 -1.49 21.73 -1.39
C LEU A 351 -2.97 22.12 -1.27
N GLY A 352 -3.73 21.44 -0.41
CA GLY A 352 -5.03 21.91 0.04
C GLY A 352 -6.15 21.84 -1.00
N MET A 353 -6.01 20.98 -2.00
CA MET A 353 -6.94 20.79 -3.11
C MET A 353 -8.35 20.46 -2.61
N PRO A 354 -9.43 21.04 -3.16
CA PRO A 354 -10.79 20.76 -2.69
C PRO A 354 -11.20 19.29 -2.80
N THR A 355 -10.67 18.58 -3.80
CA THR A 355 -11.06 17.21 -4.15
C THR A 355 -9.84 16.34 -4.41
N VAL A 356 -9.82 15.14 -3.83
CA VAL A 356 -8.86 14.09 -4.16
C VAL A 356 -9.65 12.84 -4.55
N VAL A 357 -9.39 12.29 -5.73
CA VAL A 357 -9.97 11.03 -6.18
C VAL A 357 -8.90 9.95 -6.14
N TYR A 358 -9.10 8.95 -5.28
CA TYR A 358 -8.15 7.88 -5.06
C TYR A 358 -8.62 6.62 -5.78
N VAL A 359 -7.82 6.11 -6.70
CA VAL A 359 -8.02 4.85 -7.42
C VAL A 359 -7.08 3.80 -6.84
N SER A 360 -7.60 2.66 -6.40
CA SER A 360 -6.78 1.60 -5.79
C SER A 360 -7.23 0.20 -6.17
N CYS A 361 -6.26 -0.66 -6.46
CA CYS A 361 -6.45 -2.10 -6.63
C CYS A 361 -6.32 -2.89 -5.31
N ASP A 362 -5.91 -2.26 -4.21
CA ASP A 362 -5.78 -2.89 -2.90
C ASP A 362 -6.67 -2.17 -1.86
N PRO A 363 -7.73 -2.83 -1.36
CA PRO A 363 -8.63 -2.24 -0.38
C PRO A 363 -7.99 -1.92 0.98
N ASP A 364 -6.95 -2.65 1.38
CA ASP A 364 -6.34 -2.49 2.71
C ASP A 364 -5.43 -1.26 2.76
N THR A 365 -4.59 -1.06 1.72
CA THR A 365 -3.78 0.15 1.60
C THR A 365 -4.64 1.37 1.29
N LEU A 366 -5.72 1.21 0.50
CA LEU A 366 -6.73 2.26 0.32
C LEU A 366 -7.31 2.71 1.66
N ALA A 367 -7.85 1.79 2.47
CA ALA A 367 -8.46 2.11 3.75
C ALA A 367 -7.47 2.79 4.71
N ARG A 368 -6.23 2.31 4.76
CA ARG A 368 -5.14 2.95 5.53
C ARG A 368 -4.91 4.39 5.09
N ASP A 369 -4.82 4.62 3.80
CA ASP A 369 -4.49 5.93 3.24
C ASP A 369 -5.60 6.94 3.42
N ILE A 370 -6.85 6.55 3.17
CA ILE A 370 -8.00 7.46 3.33
C ILE A 370 -8.32 7.73 4.80
N ASP A 371 -8.03 6.81 5.72
CA ASP A 371 -8.06 7.07 7.17
C ASP A 371 -7.00 8.13 7.58
N HIS A 372 -5.80 8.07 7.00
CA HIS A 372 -4.79 9.11 7.22
C HIS A 372 -5.23 10.45 6.64
N PHE A 373 -5.75 10.49 5.42
CA PHE A 373 -6.36 11.69 4.84
C PHE A 373 -7.49 12.27 5.71
N GLY A 374 -8.29 11.42 6.36
CA GLY A 374 -9.26 11.81 7.38
C GLY A 374 -8.67 12.67 8.48
N ARG A 375 -7.51 12.26 9.03
CA ARG A 375 -6.77 13.04 10.02
C ARG A 375 -6.16 14.32 9.46
N LEU A 376 -5.89 14.36 8.16
CA LEU A 376 -5.39 15.55 7.44
C LEU A 376 -6.52 16.48 6.96
N GLY A 377 -7.77 16.18 7.31
CA GLY A 377 -8.92 17.05 7.06
C GLY A 377 -9.65 16.79 5.74
N TYR A 378 -9.56 15.57 5.20
CA TYR A 378 -10.35 15.12 4.07
C TYR A 378 -11.37 14.06 4.49
N GLY A 379 -12.65 14.31 4.23
CA GLY A 379 -13.72 13.35 4.46
C GLY A 379 -13.91 12.46 3.23
N VAL A 380 -14.08 11.15 3.47
CA VAL A 380 -14.47 10.20 2.41
C VAL A 380 -15.98 10.24 2.26
N THR A 381 -16.45 10.46 1.04
CA THR A 381 -17.90 10.53 0.74
C THR A 381 -18.46 9.15 0.41
N THR A 382 -17.84 8.47 -0.54
CA THR A 382 -18.29 7.15 -1.02
C THR A 382 -17.10 6.31 -1.49
N LEU A 383 -17.22 4.98 -1.35
CA LEU A 383 -16.36 4.00 -2.01
C LEU A 383 -17.11 3.35 -3.17
N ARG A 384 -16.54 3.43 -4.37
CA ARG A 384 -17.10 2.91 -5.62
C ARG A 384 -16.25 1.76 -6.16
N PRO A 385 -16.54 0.52 -5.80
CA PRO A 385 -15.76 -0.62 -6.29
C PRO A 385 -16.15 -1.02 -7.72
N LEU A 386 -15.18 -1.49 -8.50
CA LEU A 386 -15.34 -1.97 -9.87
C LEU A 386 -14.67 -3.32 -10.05
N ASP A 387 -15.29 -4.18 -10.86
CA ASP A 387 -14.74 -5.45 -11.25
C ASP A 387 -13.84 -5.33 -12.49
N MET A 388 -12.60 -4.88 -12.29
CA MET A 388 -11.60 -4.75 -13.36
C MET A 388 -11.09 -6.10 -13.89
N ILE A 389 -11.19 -7.17 -13.08
CA ILE A 389 -10.64 -8.50 -13.38
C ILE A 389 -11.64 -9.57 -12.91
N PRO A 390 -12.74 -9.77 -13.66
CA PRO A 390 -13.76 -10.75 -13.28
C PRO A 390 -13.18 -12.16 -13.21
N LEU A 391 -13.85 -13.02 -12.42
CA LEU A 391 -13.42 -14.40 -12.08
C LEU A 391 -12.18 -14.48 -11.17
N THR A 392 -11.67 -13.34 -10.71
CA THR A 392 -10.65 -13.22 -9.65
C THR A 392 -11.22 -12.50 -8.44
N ASP A 393 -10.55 -12.59 -7.31
CA ASP A 393 -10.91 -11.87 -6.09
C ASP A 393 -10.49 -10.39 -6.10
N GLU A 394 -9.69 -9.96 -7.08
CA GLU A 394 -9.20 -8.58 -7.24
C GLU A 394 -10.35 -7.59 -7.42
N VAL A 395 -10.24 -6.41 -6.80
CA VAL A 395 -11.26 -5.36 -6.87
C VAL A 395 -10.57 -4.00 -6.95
N GLU A 396 -10.97 -3.20 -7.94
CA GLU A 396 -10.55 -1.81 -8.04
C GLU A 396 -11.55 -0.95 -7.29
N THR A 397 -11.12 0.10 -6.60
CA THR A 397 -12.02 0.99 -5.86
C THR A 397 -11.64 2.43 -6.09
N VAL A 398 -12.64 3.25 -6.44
CA VAL A 398 -12.54 4.70 -6.52
C VAL A 398 -13.12 5.29 -5.23
N ALA A 399 -12.32 6.06 -4.49
CA ALA A 399 -12.73 6.81 -3.32
C ALA A 399 -12.71 8.31 -3.60
N VAL A 400 -13.76 9.02 -3.18
CA VAL A 400 -13.87 10.48 -3.35
C VAL A 400 -13.68 11.18 -2.02
N LEU A 401 -12.59 11.92 -1.92
CA LEU A 401 -12.19 12.67 -0.74
C LEU A 401 -12.44 14.15 -0.95
N ARG A 402 -13.12 14.78 0.01
CA ARG A 402 -13.43 16.22 -0.01
C ARG A 402 -12.83 16.89 1.22
N LYS A 403 -12.31 18.10 1.05
CA LYS A 403 -11.78 18.88 2.16
C LYS A 403 -12.91 19.23 3.14
N VAL A 404 -12.78 18.81 4.40
CA VAL A 404 -13.75 19.05 5.49
C VAL A 404 -13.11 19.71 6.72
N GLY A 405 -11.78 19.84 6.73
CA GLY A 405 -11.01 20.42 7.82
C GLY A 405 -10.53 19.37 8.83
N VAL A 406 -9.40 19.66 9.48
CA VAL A 406 -8.73 18.73 10.40
C VAL A 406 -9.59 18.50 11.64
N PRO A 407 -9.97 17.24 11.96
CA PRO A 407 -10.85 16.91 13.08
C PRO A 407 -10.18 17.14 14.45
N THR A 408 -10.96 17.24 15.52
CA THR A 408 -10.41 17.17 16.90
C THR A 408 -9.92 15.75 17.21
N PRO A 409 -9.01 15.54 18.19
CA PRO A 409 -8.60 14.19 18.57
C PRO A 409 -9.70 13.52 19.38
N ARG A 410 -9.70 12.19 19.40
CA ARG A 410 -10.61 11.41 20.24
C ARG A 410 -10.16 11.52 21.70
N VAL A 411 -11.05 12.01 22.56
CA VAL A 411 -10.84 12.07 24.02
C VAL A 411 -11.29 10.75 24.62
N ILE A 412 -10.39 10.06 25.33
CA ILE A 412 -10.65 8.78 25.99
C ILE A 412 -10.98 8.99 27.47
N TYR A 413 -10.31 9.97 28.10
CA TYR A 413 -10.55 10.37 29.48
C TYR A 413 -10.38 11.88 29.61
N GLU A 414 -11.20 12.49 30.47
CA GLU A 414 -11.15 13.91 30.76
C GLU A 414 -11.54 14.16 32.23
N ASP A 415 -10.81 15.06 32.88
CA ASP A 415 -11.22 15.70 34.14
C ASP A 415 -10.88 17.20 34.11
N ASP A 416 -10.96 17.88 35.25
CA ASP A 416 -10.73 19.33 35.35
C ASP A 416 -9.31 19.77 34.94
N GLU A 417 -8.33 18.87 34.96
CA GLU A 417 -6.91 19.21 34.76
C GLU A 417 -6.29 18.57 33.52
N ILE A 418 -6.74 17.39 33.12
CA ILE A 418 -6.12 16.62 32.04
C ILE A 418 -7.12 16.11 31.02
N LEU A 419 -6.55 15.77 29.86
CA LEU A 419 -7.17 15.02 28.78
C LEU A 419 -6.23 13.86 28.43
N VAL A 420 -6.76 12.66 28.30
CA VAL A 420 -6.06 11.57 27.63
C VAL A 420 -6.70 11.36 26.28
N VAL A 421 -5.91 11.56 25.23
CA VAL A 421 -6.35 11.56 23.83
C VAL A 421 -5.63 10.47 23.03
N GLU A 422 -6.26 10.04 21.95
CA GLU A 422 -5.68 9.10 21.01
C GLU A 422 -4.88 9.85 19.92
N LYS A 423 -3.58 9.56 19.82
CA LYS A 423 -2.72 10.03 18.72
C LYS A 423 -2.70 9.02 17.58
N GLY A 424 -2.93 9.50 16.36
CA GLY A 424 -2.73 8.69 15.17
C GLY A 424 -1.24 8.46 14.88
N PRO A 425 -0.89 7.48 14.02
CA PRO A 425 0.44 7.45 13.44
C PRO A 425 0.63 8.57 12.41
N HIS A 426 1.88 8.81 12.01
CA HIS A 426 2.27 9.85 11.04
C HIS A 426 1.95 11.28 11.49
N GLU A 427 1.56 11.46 12.74
CA GLU A 427 1.19 12.76 13.33
C GLU A 427 2.17 13.10 14.46
N PRO A 428 2.82 14.28 14.44
CA PRO A 428 3.67 14.69 15.55
C PRO A 428 2.82 15.08 16.77
N THR A 429 3.35 14.86 17.97
CA THR A 429 2.65 15.27 19.21
C THR A 429 2.53 16.80 19.32
N THR A 430 3.59 17.52 18.95
CA THR A 430 3.67 18.99 18.94
C THR A 430 3.87 19.50 17.52
N PRO A 431 3.54 20.77 17.22
CA PRO A 431 3.75 21.35 15.88
C PRO A 431 5.21 21.19 15.40
N GLN A 432 5.36 20.82 14.14
CA GLN A 432 6.64 20.73 13.42
C GLN A 432 6.39 21.23 11.99
N GLY A 433 7.30 22.04 11.44
CA GLY A 433 7.06 22.77 10.18
C GLY A 433 6.88 21.91 8.93
N GLU A 434 7.25 20.63 8.99
CA GLU A 434 7.11 19.69 7.87
C GLU A 434 5.70 19.09 7.73
N TYR A 435 4.90 19.14 8.80
CA TYR A 435 3.59 18.49 8.90
C TYR A 435 2.46 19.52 8.85
N GLU A 436 1.34 19.15 8.23
CA GLU A 436 0.16 20.04 8.14
C GLU A 436 -0.45 20.31 9.52
N SER A 437 -0.38 19.33 10.43
CA SER A 437 -0.99 19.42 11.76
C SER A 437 -0.19 18.64 12.81
N SER A 438 -0.60 18.77 14.07
CA SER A 438 -0.13 17.97 15.19
C SER A 438 -1.28 17.62 16.13
N LEU A 439 -1.07 16.62 16.98
CA LEU A 439 -2.04 16.28 18.03
C LEU A 439 -2.38 17.49 18.89
N LEU A 440 -1.37 18.24 19.34
CA LEU A 440 -1.57 19.43 20.17
C LEU A 440 -2.36 20.52 19.43
N HIS A 441 -2.07 20.76 18.16
CA HIS A 441 -2.83 21.71 17.34
C HIS A 441 -4.31 21.33 17.28
N ARG A 442 -4.62 20.05 17.05
CA ARG A 442 -6.01 19.55 17.03
C ARG A 442 -6.68 19.61 18.39
N ALA A 443 -5.96 19.24 19.45
CA ALA A 443 -6.48 19.25 20.81
C ALA A 443 -6.89 20.67 21.23
N ARG A 444 -6.11 21.70 20.90
CA ARG A 444 -6.41 23.11 21.23
C ARG A 444 -7.66 23.67 20.53
N LYS A 445 -8.22 22.97 19.55
CA LYS A 445 -9.55 23.30 18.98
C LYS A 445 -10.71 22.91 19.91
N LEU A 446 -10.48 22.04 20.89
CA LEU A 446 -11.48 21.71 21.91
C LEU A 446 -11.62 22.89 22.88
N PRO A 447 -12.85 23.36 23.17
CA PRO A 447 -13.08 24.51 24.06
C PRO A 447 -12.39 24.41 25.43
N GLN A 448 -12.36 23.21 26.01
CA GLN A 448 -11.75 22.90 27.30
C GLN A 448 -10.22 22.78 27.29
N ALA A 449 -9.58 22.82 26.10
CA ALA A 449 -8.18 22.46 25.91
C ALA A 449 -7.38 23.52 25.15
N LYS A 450 -7.89 24.75 25.06
CA LYS A 450 -7.25 25.85 24.30
C LYS A 450 -5.79 26.09 24.73
N ASP A 451 -5.53 25.99 26.02
CA ASP A 451 -4.20 26.18 26.63
C ASP A 451 -3.46 24.86 26.87
N ALA A 452 -3.88 23.78 26.21
CA ALA A 452 -3.32 22.47 26.46
C ALA A 452 -1.81 22.42 26.22
N VAL A 453 -1.12 21.60 27.02
CA VAL A 453 0.31 21.32 26.93
C VAL A 453 0.53 19.82 27.10
N PRO A 454 1.40 19.17 26.30
CA PRO A 454 1.68 17.74 26.47
C PRO A 454 2.34 17.44 27.81
N VAL A 455 1.81 16.44 28.54
CA VAL A 455 2.47 15.89 29.74
C VAL A 455 3.60 14.96 29.30
N HIS A 456 3.33 14.09 28.32
CA HIS A 456 4.34 13.26 27.65
C HIS A 456 4.15 13.30 26.13
N ARG A 457 5.14 12.75 25.41
CA ARG A 457 5.12 12.65 23.95
C ARG A 457 5.39 11.21 23.54
N ILE A 458 4.89 10.84 22.37
CA ILE A 458 5.27 9.61 21.68
C ILE A 458 5.72 9.95 20.26
N ASP A 459 6.54 9.09 19.67
CA ASP A 459 7.13 9.30 18.34
C ASP A 459 6.06 9.46 17.25
N ILE A 460 6.43 10.10 16.13
CA ILE A 460 5.55 10.38 14.99
C ILE A 460 4.89 9.09 14.47
N GLY A 461 5.68 8.04 14.22
CA GLY A 461 5.20 6.73 13.78
C GLY A 461 4.52 5.89 14.87
N THR A 462 4.55 6.31 16.14
CA THR A 462 3.90 5.59 17.26
C THR A 462 2.48 6.13 17.46
N SER A 463 1.51 5.24 17.57
CA SER A 463 0.10 5.59 17.85
C SER A 463 -0.27 5.34 19.31
N GLY A 464 -1.44 5.83 19.74
CA GLY A 464 -2.05 5.49 21.03
C GLY A 464 -2.12 6.66 22.00
N LEU A 465 -2.20 6.33 23.29
CA LEU A 465 -2.56 7.27 24.35
C LEU A 465 -1.49 8.35 24.61
N VAL A 466 -1.92 9.61 24.57
CA VAL A 466 -1.13 10.77 24.96
C VAL A 466 -1.91 11.58 25.99
N MET A 467 -1.24 11.98 27.08
CA MET A 467 -1.81 12.80 28.13
C MET A 467 -1.45 14.27 27.87
N LEU A 468 -2.46 15.11 27.85
CA LEU A 468 -2.35 16.56 27.75
C LEU A 468 -2.86 17.18 29.06
N SER A 469 -2.13 18.14 29.58
CA SER A 469 -2.63 19.01 30.65
C SER A 469 -3.43 20.13 30.02
N LYS A 470 -4.59 20.49 30.58
CA LYS A 470 -5.42 21.61 30.11
C LYS A 470 -4.76 22.97 30.31
N LYS A 471 -3.83 23.08 31.28
CA LYS A 471 -3.05 24.30 31.58
C LYS A 471 -1.59 23.97 31.86
N ALA A 472 -0.69 24.92 31.62
CA ALA A 472 0.74 24.75 31.88
C ALA A 472 1.06 24.47 33.36
N GLU A 473 0.30 25.06 34.30
CA GLU A 473 0.54 24.94 35.74
C GLU A 473 0.42 23.50 36.29
N TYR A 474 -0.38 22.63 35.67
CA TYR A 474 -0.54 21.24 36.16
C TYR A 474 0.54 20.29 35.60
N VAL A 475 1.31 20.70 34.59
CA VAL A 475 2.20 19.82 33.83
C VAL A 475 3.23 19.15 34.72
N SER A 476 3.89 19.89 35.62
CA SER A 476 4.96 19.34 36.47
C SER A 476 4.45 18.23 37.40
N ARG A 477 3.27 18.42 38.02
CA ARG A 477 2.66 17.41 38.87
C ARG A 477 2.31 16.15 38.09
N TRP A 478 1.68 16.30 36.92
CA TRP A 478 1.27 15.16 36.09
C TRP A 478 2.46 14.45 35.45
N GLN A 479 3.54 15.15 35.13
CA GLN A 479 4.82 14.55 34.73
C GLN A 479 5.40 13.71 35.86
N GLY A 480 5.40 14.23 37.10
CA GLY A 480 5.78 13.48 38.29
C GLY A 480 4.98 12.17 38.42
N THR A 481 3.65 12.25 38.29
CA THR A 481 2.76 11.08 38.27
C THR A 481 3.16 10.08 37.18
N LEU A 482 3.44 10.53 35.94
CA LEU A 482 3.79 9.62 34.85
C LEU A 482 5.18 8.97 34.98
N THR A 483 6.04 9.51 35.84
CA THR A 483 7.36 8.94 36.18
C THR A 483 7.37 8.13 37.48
N ALA A 484 6.26 8.12 38.22
CA ALA A 484 6.15 7.38 39.47
C ALA A 484 6.24 5.86 39.24
N ALA A 485 6.79 5.14 40.21
CA ALA A 485 6.95 3.67 40.14
C ALA A 485 5.61 2.92 40.04
N THR A 486 4.51 3.54 40.49
CA THR A 486 3.15 2.99 40.37
C THR A 486 2.58 3.14 38.96
N THR A 487 3.13 4.05 38.14
CA THR A 487 2.65 4.28 36.77
C THR A 487 3.18 3.25 35.79
N ARG A 488 2.31 2.82 34.86
CA ARG A 488 2.67 1.90 33.79
C ARG A 488 2.14 2.41 32.45
N LYS A 489 3.05 2.67 31.52
CA LYS A 489 2.73 2.87 30.10
C LYS A 489 2.95 1.53 29.40
N ILE A 490 1.87 0.94 28.89
CA ILE A 490 1.90 -0.38 28.25
C ILE A 490 1.75 -0.16 26.75
N TYR A 491 2.68 -0.76 26.01
CA TYR A 491 2.73 -0.72 24.56
C TYR A 491 2.51 -2.11 23.98
N LEU A 492 1.79 -2.19 22.87
CA LEU A 492 1.85 -3.33 21.98
C LEU A 492 2.91 -3.07 20.91
N ALA A 493 3.79 -4.04 20.67
CA ALA A 493 4.89 -3.90 19.73
C ALA A 493 5.03 -5.14 18.84
N GLY A 494 5.16 -4.94 17.53
CA GLY A 494 5.56 -6.01 16.60
C GLY A 494 7.07 -6.01 16.45
N ALA A 495 7.73 -7.11 16.82
CA ALA A 495 9.19 -7.21 16.83
C ALA A 495 9.70 -8.30 15.87
N ARG A 496 10.81 -8.03 15.20
CA ARG A 496 11.43 -8.97 14.26
C ARG A 496 11.86 -10.25 14.97
N GLY A 497 11.56 -11.41 14.38
CA GLY A 497 11.95 -12.71 14.93
C GLY A 497 11.18 -13.08 16.19
N VAL A 498 11.56 -14.21 16.79
CA VAL A 498 10.91 -14.76 17.96
C VAL A 498 11.74 -14.46 19.21
N THR A 499 11.32 -13.46 19.98
CA THR A 499 11.95 -13.10 21.26
C THR A 499 11.78 -14.20 22.31
N PRO A 500 12.56 -14.19 23.41
CA PRO A 500 12.20 -14.90 24.63
C PRO A 500 10.76 -14.58 25.09
N THR A 501 10.14 -15.49 25.85
CA THR A 501 8.74 -15.32 26.32
C THR A 501 8.57 -14.10 27.22
N LYS A 502 9.57 -13.76 28.04
CA LYS A 502 9.61 -12.55 28.88
C LYS A 502 11.05 -12.12 29.06
N GLY A 503 11.27 -10.82 29.29
CA GLY A 503 12.62 -10.30 29.54
C GLY A 503 12.63 -8.86 30.03
N ALA A 504 13.79 -8.42 30.50
CA ALA A 504 14.08 -7.03 30.84
C ALA A 504 15.39 -6.61 30.15
N ILE A 505 15.34 -5.47 29.47
CA ILE A 505 16.47 -4.88 28.75
C ILE A 505 16.88 -3.64 29.53
N THR A 506 18.07 -3.68 30.12
CA THR A 506 18.67 -2.53 30.83
C THR A 506 19.87 -2.08 30.02
N ARG A 507 19.78 -0.88 29.45
CA ARG A 507 20.83 -0.26 28.65
C ARG A 507 20.69 1.25 28.80
N ASP A 508 21.80 1.93 29.05
CA ASP A 508 21.80 3.39 29.10
C ASP A 508 21.57 3.95 27.70
N LEU A 509 20.79 5.02 27.63
CA LEU A 509 20.49 5.70 26.38
C LEU A 509 21.06 7.10 26.40
N ARG A 510 21.82 7.44 25.36
CA ARG A 510 22.35 8.78 25.16
C ARG A 510 21.26 9.75 24.72
N GLU A 511 21.12 10.85 25.45
CA GLU A 511 20.26 12.00 25.13
C GLU A 511 21.03 13.28 25.44
N GLY A 512 21.19 14.19 24.46
CA GLY A 512 21.91 15.45 24.65
C GLY A 512 23.34 15.25 25.20
N GLY A 513 24.04 14.22 24.72
CA GLY A 513 25.40 13.88 25.16
C GLY A 513 25.50 13.15 26.52
N LYS A 514 24.40 12.99 27.26
CA LYS A 514 24.40 12.31 28.57
C LYS A 514 23.87 10.89 28.46
N ALA A 515 24.55 9.93 29.09
CA ALA A 515 24.05 8.57 29.26
C ALA A 515 23.02 8.54 30.40
N LEU A 516 21.81 8.11 30.09
CA LEU A 516 20.71 8.05 31.04
C LEU A 516 20.24 6.61 31.19
N ALA A 517 20.17 6.14 32.43
CA ALA A 517 19.67 4.81 32.73
C ALA A 517 18.26 4.60 32.16
N ALA A 518 18.09 3.49 31.45
CA ALA A 518 16.82 3.08 30.87
C ALA A 518 16.62 1.58 31.02
N ARG A 519 15.39 1.19 31.33
CA ARG A 519 14.96 -0.20 31.48
C ARG A 519 13.60 -0.40 30.82
N THR A 520 13.52 -1.46 30.02
CA THR A 520 12.31 -1.86 29.29
C THR A 520 11.99 -3.31 29.61
N ARG A 521 10.79 -3.56 30.13
CA ARG A 521 10.28 -4.93 30.36
C ARG A 521 9.38 -5.34 29.21
N TYR A 522 9.45 -6.59 28.80
CA TYR A 522 8.56 -7.12 27.77
C TYR A 522 8.08 -8.53 28.09
N ARG A 523 6.92 -8.88 27.51
CA ARG A 523 6.37 -10.24 27.48
C ARG A 523 5.85 -10.51 26.08
N ARG A 524 6.25 -11.63 25.49
CA ARG A 524 5.71 -12.11 24.22
C ARG A 524 4.30 -12.64 24.44
N LEU A 525 3.36 -12.07 23.69
CA LEU A 525 1.94 -12.43 23.72
C LEU A 525 1.61 -13.48 22.66
N ALA A 526 2.20 -13.34 21.47
CA ALA A 526 2.00 -14.26 20.35
C ALA A 526 3.22 -14.28 19.42
N VAL A 527 3.23 -15.25 18.51
CA VAL A 527 4.12 -15.29 17.35
C VAL A 527 3.24 -15.24 16.11
N ALA A 528 3.53 -14.31 15.20
CA ALA A 528 2.78 -14.07 13.97
C ALA A 528 3.76 -14.09 12.78
N SER A 529 3.61 -15.04 11.87
CA SER A 529 4.54 -15.26 10.73
C SER A 529 6.04 -15.25 11.08
N GLY A 530 6.42 -15.82 12.23
CA GLY A 530 7.83 -15.84 12.68
C GLY A 530 8.29 -14.57 13.41
N HIS A 531 7.37 -13.65 13.71
CA HIS A 531 7.63 -12.39 14.41
C HIS A 531 6.89 -12.31 15.75
N SER A 532 7.48 -11.67 16.75
CA SER A 532 6.90 -11.53 18.10
C SER A 532 5.88 -10.39 18.16
N VAL A 533 4.72 -10.66 18.75
CA VAL A 533 3.83 -9.61 19.27
C VAL A 533 4.10 -9.47 20.77
N LEU A 534 4.52 -8.28 21.19
CA LEU A 534 5.02 -8.01 22.53
C LEU A 534 4.12 -7.04 23.28
N ARG A 535 3.91 -7.32 24.56
CA ARG A 535 3.56 -6.32 25.57
C ARG A 535 4.83 -5.72 26.13
N VAL A 536 5.00 -4.40 26.04
CA VAL A 536 6.23 -3.69 26.42
C VAL A 536 5.94 -2.57 27.41
N ILE A 537 6.76 -2.43 28.44
CA ILE A 537 6.67 -1.37 29.47
C ILE A 537 8.05 -0.70 29.60
N PRO A 538 8.21 0.56 29.12
CA PRO A 538 9.37 1.38 29.44
C PRO A 538 9.20 2.01 30.83
N GLU A 539 10.22 1.91 31.69
CA GLU A 539 10.14 2.44 33.06
C GLU A 539 10.41 3.95 33.13
N GLN A 540 11.39 4.46 32.38
CA GLN A 540 11.80 5.88 32.42
C GLN A 540 11.19 6.70 31.28
N GLY A 541 10.92 6.08 30.11
CA GLY A 541 10.29 6.73 28.97
C GLY A 541 11.21 7.68 28.20
N ARG A 542 12.44 7.24 27.90
CA ARG A 542 13.43 7.98 27.08
C ARG A 542 13.07 7.97 25.58
N THR A 543 13.70 8.86 24.83
CA THR A 543 13.60 9.02 23.38
C THR A 543 13.92 7.71 22.69
N HIS A 544 12.98 7.22 21.88
CA HIS A 544 13.07 5.97 21.14
C HIS A 544 13.42 4.73 22.01
N GLN A 545 13.16 4.76 23.32
CA GLN A 545 13.65 3.75 24.26
C GLN A 545 13.30 2.31 23.86
N ILE A 546 12.02 2.05 23.57
CA ILE A 546 11.55 0.72 23.18
C ILE A 546 12.24 0.25 21.90
N ARG A 547 12.34 1.14 20.91
CA ARG A 547 12.92 0.88 19.59
C ARG A 547 14.40 0.53 19.69
N ARG A 548 15.17 1.37 20.40
CA ARG A 548 16.62 1.16 20.65
C ARG A 548 16.89 -0.11 21.46
N HIS A 549 16.11 -0.36 22.52
CA HIS A 549 16.29 -1.54 23.36
C HIS A 549 16.02 -2.84 22.60
N LEU A 550 14.93 -2.91 21.85
CA LEU A 550 14.57 -4.10 21.09
C LEU A 550 15.53 -4.35 19.93
N ALA A 551 15.99 -3.30 19.25
CA ALA A 551 17.05 -3.41 18.25
C ALA A 551 18.36 -3.94 18.85
N ALA A 552 18.73 -3.46 20.04
CA ALA A 552 19.97 -3.87 20.72
C ALA A 552 20.02 -5.38 21.04
N ILE A 553 18.87 -6.01 21.28
CA ILE A 553 18.78 -7.47 21.50
C ILE A 553 18.50 -8.27 20.22
N GLY A 554 18.65 -7.66 19.03
CA GLY A 554 18.47 -8.33 17.74
C GLY A 554 17.01 -8.49 17.29
N HIS A 555 16.06 -7.87 17.99
CA HIS A 555 14.62 -7.97 17.73
C HIS A 555 13.99 -6.60 17.45
N PRO A 556 14.49 -5.81 16.49
CA PRO A 556 14.00 -4.46 16.26
C PRO A 556 12.51 -4.44 15.90
N ILE A 557 11.87 -3.29 16.13
CA ILE A 557 10.46 -3.10 15.81
C ILE A 557 10.22 -3.19 14.29
N LEU A 558 9.16 -3.88 13.89
CA LEU A 558 8.69 -3.97 12.52
C LEU A 558 8.25 -2.59 12.01
N GLY A 559 8.67 -2.23 10.79
CA GLY A 559 8.35 -0.94 10.18
C GLY A 559 9.10 0.25 10.79
N ASP A 560 10.13 0.01 11.60
CA ASP A 560 11.03 1.07 12.08
C ASP A 560 12.10 1.38 11.02
N GLU A 561 12.06 2.56 10.42
CA GLU A 561 13.01 2.95 9.38
C GLU A 561 14.43 3.19 9.92
N ARG A 562 14.56 3.65 11.17
CA ARG A 562 15.85 4.07 11.75
C ARG A 562 16.60 2.93 12.43
N TYR A 563 15.90 2.15 13.25
CA TYR A 563 16.51 1.05 14.03
C TYR A 563 16.06 -0.33 13.56
N GLY A 564 15.24 -0.41 12.50
CA GLY A 564 14.68 -1.65 11.97
C GLY A 564 15.56 -2.38 10.96
N HIS A 565 14.96 -3.41 10.35
CA HIS A 565 15.62 -4.24 9.36
C HIS A 565 15.01 -3.98 7.98
N PRO A 566 15.71 -3.30 7.05
CA PRO A 566 15.13 -2.81 5.79
C PRO A 566 14.40 -3.87 4.96
N ALA A 567 14.97 -5.06 4.80
CA ALA A 567 14.33 -6.12 4.00
C ALA A 567 13.05 -6.68 4.65
N THR A 568 12.97 -6.67 5.99
CA THR A 568 11.77 -7.12 6.71
C THR A 568 10.69 -6.05 6.62
N ASN A 569 11.08 -4.77 6.78
CA ASN A 569 10.15 -3.66 6.65
C ASN A 569 9.55 -3.62 5.25
N ARG A 570 10.36 -3.77 4.19
CA ARG A 570 9.86 -3.82 2.81
C ARG A 570 8.85 -4.95 2.60
N PHE A 571 9.12 -6.13 3.14
CA PHE A 571 8.18 -7.25 3.09
C PHE A 571 6.84 -6.90 3.76
N PHE A 572 6.86 -6.33 4.97
CA PHE A 572 5.64 -5.95 5.70
C PHE A 572 4.90 -4.77 5.08
N GLU A 573 5.61 -3.83 4.47
CA GLU A 573 5.01 -2.73 3.71
C GLU A 573 4.26 -3.28 2.49
N GLU A 574 4.91 -4.14 1.70
CA GLU A 574 4.37 -4.69 0.45
C GLU A 574 3.29 -5.76 0.67
N LYS A 575 3.40 -6.58 1.72
CA LYS A 575 2.51 -7.74 1.94
C LYS A 575 1.50 -7.52 3.07
N ASN A 576 1.74 -6.56 3.95
CA ASN A 576 0.93 -6.34 5.14
C ASN A 576 0.53 -4.87 5.33
N ALA A 577 0.74 -4.00 4.33
CA ALA A 577 0.39 -2.58 4.35
C ALA A 577 0.96 -1.77 5.53
N LEU A 578 2.00 -2.28 6.21
CA LEU A 578 2.61 -1.61 7.36
C LEU A 578 3.62 -0.57 6.89
N ASP A 579 3.24 0.70 6.92
CA ASP A 579 4.07 1.84 6.48
C ASP A 579 4.66 2.65 7.64
N ARG A 580 4.69 2.05 8.84
CA ARG A 580 5.14 2.71 10.07
C ARG A 580 5.65 1.72 11.09
N THR A 581 6.21 2.24 12.17
CA THR A 581 6.57 1.48 13.36
C THR A 581 5.34 0.75 13.95
N PHE A 582 5.40 -0.58 14.07
CA PHE A 582 4.43 -1.38 14.80
C PHE A 582 4.62 -1.17 16.30
N LEU A 583 4.20 0.00 16.78
CA LEU A 583 4.21 0.39 18.17
C LEU A 583 2.95 1.19 18.48
N HIS A 584 2.26 0.81 19.56
CA HIS A 584 1.01 1.44 19.98
C HIS A 584 0.92 1.50 21.50
N CYS A 585 0.76 2.69 22.07
CA CYS A 585 0.51 2.88 23.50
C CYS A 585 -0.95 2.53 23.83
N VAL A 586 -1.17 1.27 24.18
CA VAL A 586 -2.51 0.67 24.34
C VAL A 586 -3.13 0.99 25.70
N ARG A 587 -2.32 1.19 26.75
CA ARG A 587 -2.82 1.45 28.10
C ARG A 587 -1.88 2.34 28.90
N ILE A 588 -2.44 3.28 29.66
CA ILE A 588 -1.75 4.04 30.69
C ILE A 588 -2.47 3.79 32.02
N GLU A 589 -1.71 3.34 33.02
CA GLU A 589 -2.20 3.13 34.38
C GLU A 589 -1.46 4.07 35.33
N PHE A 590 -2.18 4.84 36.13
CA PHE A 590 -1.59 5.82 37.06
C PHE A 590 -2.51 6.09 38.24
N ASP A 591 -1.95 6.62 39.32
CA ASP A 591 -2.71 7.05 40.49
C ASP A 591 -3.01 8.54 40.36
N HIS A 592 -4.28 8.91 40.42
CA HIS A 592 -4.69 10.30 40.27
C HIS A 592 -4.14 11.12 41.45
N PRO A 593 -3.36 12.19 41.22
CA PRO A 593 -2.58 12.86 42.26
C PRO A 593 -3.43 13.57 43.32
N LYS A 594 -4.68 13.96 43.01
CA LYS A 594 -5.63 14.52 43.99
C LYS A 594 -6.48 13.49 44.72
N THR A 595 -7.07 12.52 44.00
CA THR A 595 -8.06 11.60 44.57
C THR A 595 -7.44 10.31 45.09
N GLY A 596 -6.19 10.00 44.71
CA GLY A 596 -5.53 8.72 45.00
C GLY A 596 -6.12 7.55 44.22
N GLN A 597 -7.14 7.77 43.38
CA GLN A 597 -7.80 6.71 42.63
C GLN A 597 -6.87 6.13 41.57
N ARG A 598 -6.81 4.80 41.48
CA ARG A 598 -6.14 4.11 40.38
C ARG A 598 -6.96 4.27 39.10
N LEU A 599 -6.38 4.93 38.10
CA LEU A 599 -6.97 5.07 36.77
C LEU A 599 -6.28 4.15 35.78
N ILE A 600 -7.09 3.52 34.91
CA ILE A 600 -6.65 2.68 33.80
C ILE A 600 -7.34 3.21 32.56
N VAL A 601 -6.55 3.81 31.66
CA VAL A 601 -7.04 4.37 30.40
C VAL A 601 -6.52 3.48 29.26
N GLU A 602 -7.41 3.08 28.35
CA GLU A 602 -7.10 2.15 27.26
C GLU A 602 -7.50 2.71 25.90
N ALA A 603 -6.71 2.40 24.87
CA ALA A 603 -7.03 2.66 23.47
C ALA A 603 -7.16 1.32 22.72
N PRO A 604 -8.08 1.21 21.75
CA PRO A 604 -8.13 0.05 20.87
C PRO A 604 -6.91 0.02 19.96
N LEU A 605 -6.54 -1.18 19.49
CA LEU A 605 -5.53 -1.29 18.45
C LEU A 605 -6.03 -0.64 17.16
N PRO A 606 -5.26 0.26 16.53
CA PRO A 606 -5.68 0.93 15.31
C PRO A 606 -5.80 -0.06 14.14
N GLY A 607 -6.66 0.30 13.18
CA GLY A 607 -7.06 -0.57 12.08
C GLY A 607 -5.91 -1.13 11.25
N ASP A 608 -4.85 -0.33 11.07
CA ASP A 608 -3.66 -0.71 10.32
C ASP A 608 -2.87 -1.85 11.00
N LEU A 609 -2.62 -1.75 12.31
CA LEU A 609 -1.95 -2.82 13.07
C LEU A 609 -2.85 -4.04 13.24
N ARG A 610 -4.17 -3.84 13.39
CA ARG A 610 -5.14 -4.94 13.41
C ARG A 610 -5.06 -5.73 12.10
N ALA A 611 -5.04 -5.05 10.94
CA ALA A 611 -4.92 -5.67 9.63
C ALA A 611 -3.60 -6.45 9.45
N VAL A 612 -2.49 -5.96 10.01
CA VAL A 612 -1.21 -6.70 10.01
C VAL A 612 -1.33 -8.00 10.80
N LEU A 613 -1.94 -7.97 11.99
CA LEU A 613 -2.13 -9.16 12.81
C LEU A 613 -3.08 -10.17 12.16
N GLU A 614 -4.19 -9.73 11.55
CA GLU A 614 -5.11 -10.61 10.81
C GLU A 614 -4.37 -11.40 9.73
N ARG A 615 -3.51 -10.72 8.97
CA ARG A 615 -2.74 -11.34 7.87
C ARG A 615 -1.62 -12.26 8.34
N THR A 616 -1.02 -11.99 9.49
CA THR A 616 0.18 -12.71 9.97
C THR A 616 -0.12 -13.80 11.00
N SER A 617 -1.30 -13.77 11.62
CA SER A 617 -1.66 -14.72 12.70
C SER A 617 -3.09 -15.25 12.61
N GLY A 618 -3.90 -14.77 11.66
CA GLY A 618 -5.32 -15.07 11.60
C GLY A 618 -6.12 -14.43 12.75
N PRO A 619 -7.42 -14.76 12.88
CA PRO A 619 -8.30 -14.13 13.86
C PRO A 619 -8.06 -14.59 15.31
N GLY A 620 -7.23 -15.62 15.54
CA GLY A 620 -6.99 -16.19 16.87
C GLY A 620 -6.21 -15.25 17.79
N THR A 621 -5.13 -14.64 17.29
CA THR A 621 -4.32 -13.70 18.07
C THR A 621 -5.08 -12.43 18.41
N LEU A 622 -5.90 -11.91 17.48
CA LEU A 622 -6.75 -10.75 17.79
C LEU A 622 -7.77 -11.05 18.88
N ARG A 623 -8.46 -12.19 18.81
CA ARG A 623 -9.37 -12.61 19.88
C ARG A 623 -8.67 -12.68 21.23
N PHE A 624 -7.44 -13.22 21.27
CA PHE A 624 -6.61 -13.21 22.47
C PHE A 624 -6.29 -11.80 22.97
N LEU A 625 -5.90 -10.88 22.08
CA LEU A 625 -5.57 -9.49 22.43
C LEU A 625 -6.79 -8.69 22.88
N ASP A 626 -7.96 -8.94 22.29
CA ASP A 626 -9.24 -8.30 22.64
C ASP A 626 -9.76 -8.78 24.02
N HIS A 627 -9.24 -9.90 24.56
CA HIS A 627 -9.52 -10.29 25.94
C HIS A 627 -8.77 -9.37 26.93
N LYS A 628 -9.52 -8.67 27.80
CA LYS A 628 -9.02 -7.71 28.82
C LYS A 628 -7.85 -8.23 29.69
N GLN A 629 -7.68 -9.54 29.81
CA GLN A 629 -6.60 -10.16 30.59
C GLN A 629 -5.24 -10.23 29.86
N ALA A 630 -5.21 -10.13 28.52
CA ALA A 630 -3.97 -10.22 27.73
C ALA A 630 -2.98 -9.07 28.05
N LEU A 631 -3.50 -7.92 28.46
CA LEU A 631 -2.71 -6.76 28.90
C LEU A 631 -2.38 -6.77 30.41
N GLY A 632 -2.81 -7.80 31.15
CA GLY A 632 -2.67 -7.93 32.62
C GLY A 632 -3.93 -7.53 33.40
N HIS A 633 -4.13 -8.13 34.58
CA HIS A 633 -5.26 -7.86 35.48
C HIS A 633 -5.22 -6.43 36.06
N SER A 634 -6.38 -5.85 36.31
CA SER A 634 -6.59 -4.52 36.90
C SER A 634 -6.22 -4.40 38.40
N GLY A 635 -5.71 -5.46 39.03
CA GLY A 635 -5.38 -5.46 40.47
C GLY A 635 -4.09 -6.20 40.87
N VAL A 636 -3.51 -7.03 40.00
CA VAL A 636 -2.22 -7.71 40.26
C VAL A 636 -1.43 -7.85 38.96
N SER A 637 -0.22 -7.32 38.98
CA SER A 637 0.75 -7.42 37.88
C SER A 637 1.05 -8.88 37.52
N SER A 638 0.74 -9.34 36.30
CA SER A 638 1.23 -10.63 35.77
C SER A 638 2.71 -10.60 35.35
N LEU A 639 3.42 -9.53 35.72
CA LEU A 639 4.85 -9.35 35.52
C LEU A 639 5.58 -9.48 36.86
N PRO A 640 6.79 -10.07 36.87
CA PRO A 640 7.59 -10.16 38.08
C PRO A 640 7.85 -8.77 38.68
N PRO A 641 7.88 -8.64 40.01
CA PRO A 641 8.25 -7.39 40.68
C PRO A 641 9.66 -6.96 40.25
N ALA A 642 9.96 -5.67 40.42
CA ALA A 642 11.34 -5.20 40.26
C ALA A 642 12.23 -5.96 41.26
N PRO A 643 13.43 -6.43 40.87
CA PRO A 643 14.42 -6.83 41.86
C PRO A 643 14.78 -5.57 42.66
N ASP A 644 14.69 -5.68 43.99
CA ASP A 644 14.90 -4.67 45.03
C ASP A 644 13.77 -3.69 45.35
N SER A 645 12.79 -4.18 46.11
CA SER A 645 12.33 -3.48 47.31
C SER A 645 12.24 -4.51 48.45
N ARG A 646 13.10 -4.38 49.45
CA ARG A 646 13.19 -5.29 50.60
C ARG A 646 11.86 -5.31 51.37
N HIS A 647 11.44 -6.51 51.75
CA HIS A 647 10.32 -6.88 52.62
C HIS A 647 8.91 -6.78 52.03
N ASP A 648 8.40 -7.90 51.51
CA ASP A 648 7.35 -8.63 52.22
C ASP A 648 7.37 -10.11 51.80
N ARG A 649 7.33 -11.02 52.78
CA ARG A 649 7.33 -12.49 52.56
C ARG A 649 5.91 -12.98 52.71
N GLY A 650 5.33 -13.54 51.65
CA GLY A 650 4.07 -14.28 51.78
C GLY A 650 3.18 -14.29 50.55
N SER A 651 3.64 -14.88 49.43
CA SER A 651 2.73 -15.44 48.44
C SER A 651 3.36 -16.71 47.85
N ALA A 652 2.59 -17.79 47.74
CA ALA A 652 2.99 -19.08 47.17
C ALA A 652 3.25 -19.04 45.65
N LEU A 653 3.67 -17.88 45.14
CA LEU A 653 4.09 -17.58 43.77
C LEU A 653 5.46 -16.88 43.73
N ASP A 654 6.19 -16.83 44.86
CA ASP A 654 7.59 -16.40 44.91
C ASP A 654 8.48 -17.42 44.16
N ILE A 655 8.90 -17.04 42.95
CA ILE A 655 9.88 -17.78 42.15
C ILE A 655 11.25 -17.11 42.27
N ASP A 656 12.19 -17.93 42.73
CA ASP A 656 13.63 -18.00 42.50
C ASP A 656 14.31 -16.90 41.66
N SER A 657 15.46 -16.45 42.16
CA SER A 657 16.30 -15.31 41.74
C SER A 657 17.00 -15.47 40.37
N SER A 658 16.49 -16.31 39.47
CA SER A 658 17.22 -16.81 38.30
C SER A 658 16.78 -16.24 36.93
N THR A 659 15.98 -15.16 36.87
CA THR A 659 15.58 -14.58 35.56
C THR A 659 16.76 -13.80 34.92
N GLN A 660 17.25 -14.25 33.76
CA GLN A 660 18.34 -13.60 33.02
C GLN A 660 18.01 -12.13 32.65
N SER A 661 18.75 -11.18 33.22
CA SER A 661 18.80 -9.81 32.72
C SER A 661 19.73 -9.75 31.51
N ILE A 662 19.26 -9.23 30.37
CA ILE A 662 20.13 -8.99 29.22
C ILE A 662 20.82 -7.63 29.44
N ARG A 663 22.05 -7.67 29.95
CA ARG A 663 22.95 -6.51 29.98
C ARG A 663 23.75 -6.51 28.69
N ILE A 664 23.68 -5.42 27.93
CA ILE A 664 24.42 -5.25 26.69
C ILE A 664 25.54 -4.26 27.00
N GLU A 665 26.78 -4.74 26.98
CA GLU A 665 27.94 -3.87 27.14
C GLU A 665 28.10 -2.98 25.90
N ASN A 666 28.56 -1.74 26.14
CA ASN A 666 28.59 -0.62 25.20
C ASN A 666 28.93 -0.99 23.75
N VAL A 667 27.92 -1.08 22.89
CA VAL A 667 28.09 -0.90 21.44
C VAL A 667 28.04 0.61 21.21
N ALA A 668 29.11 1.15 20.62
CA ALA A 668 29.24 2.58 20.34
C ALA A 668 28.00 3.10 19.58
N ASP A 669 27.28 4.03 20.19
CA ASP A 669 26.26 4.82 19.50
C ASP A 669 27.00 5.80 18.58
N GLU A 670 27.11 5.49 17.29
CA GLU A 670 27.30 6.51 16.24
C GLU A 670 25.95 7.22 16.03
N ASP A 671 25.55 8.08 16.97
CA ASP A 671 24.35 8.92 16.88
C ASP A 671 24.76 10.40 17.06
N ASP A 672 25.72 10.86 16.23
CA ASP A 672 25.97 12.29 16.02
C ASP A 672 25.87 12.60 14.52
N LEU A 673 24.64 12.65 14.01
CA LEU A 673 24.30 13.33 12.77
C LEU A 673 23.01 14.10 13.01
N GLY A 674 23.17 15.35 13.46
CA GLY A 674 22.14 16.37 13.42
C GLY A 674 21.93 16.90 12.00
N GLY A 675 20.68 17.25 11.68
CA GLY A 675 20.25 17.82 10.40
C GLY A 675 18.87 17.33 10.03
#